data_AF-A0A1L1PAS7-F1
#
_entry.id   AF-A0A1L1PAS7-F1
#
_cell.length_a   1.000
_cell.length_b   1.000
_cell.length_c   1.000
_cell.angle_alpha   90.00
_cell.angle_beta   90.00
_cell.angle_gamma   90.00
#
_symmetry.space_group_name_H-M   'P 1'
#
loop_
_entity.id
_entity.type
_entity.pdbx_description
1 polymer ?
#
loop_
_entity_poly.entity_id
_entity_poly.type
_entity_poly.pdbx_seq_one_letter_code
_entity_poly.pdbx_strand_id
1 'polypeptide(L)'
;MNTYFLEVQQRRTMLTTLLAATCLVAACGGGGGGGGLVSDTPSQVSSDSAPTPLPAAPVGPGGLACASGAITCVEVTSGSAQSNVPITFGQPFRVGDLSTSQGLRAQDSAGNTVPLQMDEVSTQPNGSVRFAVLSASVPSLPANSARIINIYPAAKTTPNVSLPAAPAWNLQITARLSDGTTLTANPQAQLQQQIANGSGRRLHGPVASEFNVVSPLNDRLTARLHVRLYKTGQIRTDVVMENNWALKSSPANVTYSLTVTANGQTLLSQPSFTHSSKARWHRVVWSGGNPNVRVRHHMPYFLASRATWNYNLGLSIPDSVLSEEARSLANSNTNPMGTAKLTTDMPGTGGRDEIAPLPRWTALYLITQDDRARASMLANADAAASAPVHYRDEATDQPISVVRHPGIALRYGNSSPAVPNGGSSNWTPDIAHQGSYAYIPYLVTGDAFYLDEMMFWAAWNIAANDPIYRERDKGLLMPEQVRGQAWGLRSIAEAAFAAPDSHAMNSYFDTMLSNNMAWFLNTYGPGRSGSLFSPMGALISQYNNNQTPSYESDFFATVMAWLAENNVTNAATVLNSVGRMQIDRFLASTQSAGFCTSHAAGYWLQTMSGGSYVNSWSEFFRLNYGSASCGSTALAGDPAYPDWAGGYAAVARGMLAAASNANANNAASAYARWKGFTPLLDSGARGFSSDPSYAIVPR
;
A
#
# COMPACT_ATOMS: atom_id res chain seq x y z
N MET A 1 15.90 34.55 -3.79
CA MET A 1 15.72 33.22 -4.43
C MET A 1 14.25 32.74 -4.49
N ASN A 2 13.24 33.62 -4.31
CA ASN A 2 11.81 33.24 -4.33
C ASN A 2 11.05 33.56 -5.64
N THR A 3 11.68 34.21 -6.61
CA THR A 3 11.01 34.66 -7.86
C THR A 3 11.11 33.65 -9.00
N TYR A 4 12.08 32.73 -8.98
CA TYR A 4 12.25 31.71 -10.04
C TYR A 4 11.20 30.58 -9.99
N PHE A 5 10.53 30.40 -8.83
CA PHE A 5 9.52 29.37 -8.59
C PHE A 5 8.25 29.56 -9.44
N LEU A 6 7.84 30.81 -9.70
CA LEU A 6 6.61 31.13 -10.42
C LEU A 6 6.78 31.09 -11.95
N GLU A 7 7.93 31.53 -12.47
CA GLU A 7 8.14 31.66 -13.92
C GLU A 7 8.26 30.31 -14.66
N VAL A 8 8.86 29.29 -14.04
CA VAL A 8 9.13 28.01 -14.72
C VAL A 8 7.88 27.11 -14.77
N GLN A 9 7.02 27.18 -13.76
CA GLN A 9 5.71 26.50 -13.76
C GLN A 9 4.71 27.23 -14.67
N GLN A 10 4.56 28.57 -14.57
CA GLN A 10 3.62 29.32 -15.40
C GLN A 10 3.86 29.18 -16.91
N ARG A 11 5.12 29.10 -17.35
CA ARG A 11 5.45 28.93 -18.78
C ARG A 11 5.05 27.57 -19.37
N ARG A 12 4.85 26.53 -18.54
CA ARG A 12 4.37 25.21 -19.00
C ARG A 12 2.86 25.05 -18.86
N THR A 13 2.24 25.65 -17.83
CA THR A 13 0.78 25.63 -17.68
C THR A 13 0.06 26.46 -18.73
N MET A 14 0.65 27.58 -19.19
CA MET A 14 0.05 28.40 -20.25
C MET A 14 -0.13 27.67 -21.59
N LEU A 15 0.68 26.64 -21.90
CA LEU A 15 0.51 25.84 -23.12
C LEU A 15 -0.58 24.77 -23.00
N THR A 16 -1.04 24.45 -21.79
CA THR A 16 -2.07 23.42 -21.54
C THR A 16 -3.46 24.00 -21.23
N THR A 17 -3.56 25.27 -20.85
CA THR A 17 -4.85 25.94 -20.55
C THR A 17 -5.61 26.51 -21.75
N LEU A 18 -5.19 26.29 -23.00
CA LEU A 18 -5.92 26.83 -24.17
C LEU A 18 -7.08 25.95 -24.68
N LEU A 19 -7.44 24.85 -24.01
CA LEU A 19 -8.45 23.89 -24.50
C LEU A 19 -9.49 23.39 -23.48
N ALA A 20 -9.68 24.09 -22.36
CA ALA A 20 -10.73 23.73 -21.39
C ALA A 20 -11.41 24.96 -20.79
N ALA A 21 -12.22 25.64 -21.60
CA ALA A 21 -13.18 26.63 -21.13
C ALA A 21 -14.45 26.55 -21.96
N THR A 22 -15.36 25.66 -21.59
CA THR A 22 -16.83 25.83 -21.59
C THR A 22 -17.50 24.45 -21.43
N CYS A 23 -18.20 24.22 -20.32
CA CYS A 23 -19.61 23.81 -20.32
C CYS A 23 -20.13 23.62 -18.90
N LEU A 24 -21.34 24.13 -18.71
CA LEU A 24 -22.08 24.25 -17.48
C LEU A 24 -22.62 22.91 -16.95
N VAL A 25 -22.92 22.95 -15.66
CA VAL A 25 -23.73 22.04 -14.83
C VAL A 25 -25.00 21.53 -15.52
N ALA A 26 -25.22 20.21 -15.49
CA ALA A 26 -26.56 19.62 -15.39
C ALA A 26 -26.46 18.20 -14.78
N ALA A 27 -27.14 18.00 -13.65
CA ALA A 27 -27.41 16.70 -13.04
C ALA A 27 -28.85 16.27 -13.37
N CYS A 28 -29.05 14.98 -13.68
CA CYS A 28 -30.26 14.12 -13.65
C CYS A 28 -29.86 12.81 -14.39
N GLY A 29 -30.21 11.55 -14.09
CA GLY A 29 -31.28 10.93 -13.31
C GLY A 29 -32.04 9.91 -14.18
N GLY A 30 -31.85 8.59 -13.96
CA GLY A 30 -32.65 7.44 -14.51
C GLY A 30 -32.43 7.08 -16.01
N GLY A 31 -32.60 5.88 -16.55
CA GLY A 31 -33.06 4.55 -16.11
C GLY A 31 -33.69 3.79 -17.31
N GLY A 32 -33.28 2.53 -17.59
CA GLY A 32 -34.13 1.46 -18.16
C GLY A 32 -34.15 1.13 -19.67
N GLY A 33 -33.78 -0.14 -20.00
CA GLY A 33 -34.30 -1.03 -21.08
C GLY A 33 -33.84 -0.77 -22.53
N GLY A 34 -33.56 -1.74 -23.43
CA GLY A 34 -33.63 -3.20 -23.46
C GLY A 34 -33.64 -3.69 -24.94
N GLY A 35 -32.96 -4.81 -25.23
CA GLY A 35 -33.02 -5.60 -26.49
C GLY A 35 -32.02 -5.20 -27.59
N GLY A 36 -31.31 -6.09 -28.30
CA GLY A 36 -31.19 -7.55 -28.31
C GLY A 36 -30.45 -8.00 -29.58
N LEU A 37 -29.56 -8.99 -29.45
CA LEU A 37 -29.07 -9.98 -30.45
C LEU A 37 -28.30 -9.42 -31.70
N VAL A 38 -27.15 -9.94 -32.14
CA VAL A 38 -26.84 -11.32 -32.53
C VAL A 38 -25.35 -11.63 -32.34
N SER A 39 -25.09 -12.88 -31.97
CA SER A 39 -23.82 -13.59 -31.77
C SER A 39 -23.02 -13.84 -33.04
N ASP A 40 -21.68 -13.80 -32.92
CA ASP A 40 -20.81 -14.79 -33.59
C ASP A 40 -19.59 -15.09 -32.72
N THR A 41 -19.36 -16.38 -32.51
CA THR A 41 -18.36 -16.96 -31.61
C THR A 41 -17.19 -17.48 -32.44
N PRO A 42 -15.95 -17.45 -31.92
CA PRO A 42 -15.19 -18.70 -31.90
C PRO A 42 -14.50 -18.99 -30.56
N SER A 43 -14.80 -20.20 -30.06
CA SER A 43 -13.92 -21.14 -29.32
C SER A 43 -13.03 -20.59 -28.20
N GLN A 44 -13.53 -20.76 -26.97
CA GLN A 44 -12.78 -20.65 -25.72
C GLN A 44 -11.64 -21.68 -25.63
N VAL A 45 -10.45 -21.19 -25.27
CA VAL A 45 -9.39 -21.98 -24.64
C VAL A 45 -9.32 -21.49 -23.19
N SER A 46 -9.44 -22.42 -22.26
CA SER A 46 -9.50 -22.22 -20.81
C SER A 46 -8.32 -21.37 -20.30
N SER A 47 -8.60 -20.12 -19.94
CA SER A 47 -7.77 -19.37 -19.00
C SER A 47 -7.98 -19.94 -17.61
N ASP A 48 -6.91 -20.27 -16.89
CA ASP A 48 -6.95 -20.62 -15.47
C ASP A 48 -7.64 -19.48 -14.71
N SER A 49 -8.92 -19.68 -14.47
CA SER A 49 -9.73 -18.85 -13.59
C SER A 49 -9.12 -18.89 -12.21
N ALA A 50 -9.06 -17.72 -11.57
CA ALA A 50 -8.82 -17.60 -10.14
C ALA A 50 -9.61 -18.70 -9.39
N PRO A 51 -9.01 -19.33 -8.36
CA PRO A 51 -9.67 -20.41 -7.63
C PRO A 51 -11.08 -19.96 -7.22
N THR A 52 -12.06 -20.82 -7.46
CA THR A 52 -13.45 -20.59 -7.06
C THR A 52 -13.46 -20.21 -5.58
N PRO A 53 -14.01 -19.04 -5.19
CA PRO A 53 -14.01 -18.63 -3.79
C PRO A 53 -14.69 -19.70 -2.96
N LEU A 54 -14.00 -20.20 -1.93
CA LEU A 54 -14.65 -21.04 -0.92
C LEU A 54 -15.82 -20.24 -0.34
N PRO A 55 -17.00 -20.84 -0.11
CA PRO A 55 -18.08 -20.15 0.59
C PRO A 55 -17.55 -19.67 1.94
N ALA A 56 -17.59 -18.34 2.14
CA ALA A 56 -17.13 -17.75 3.38
C ALA A 56 -18.04 -18.23 4.52
N ALA A 57 -17.46 -18.89 5.53
CA ALA A 57 -18.15 -19.01 6.81
C ALA A 57 -18.44 -17.59 7.33
N PRO A 58 -19.64 -17.31 7.87
CA PRO A 58 -19.96 -16.00 8.41
C PRO A 58 -18.93 -15.63 9.47
N VAL A 59 -18.20 -14.53 9.24
CA VAL A 59 -17.31 -13.98 10.25
C VAL A 59 -18.18 -13.30 11.28
N GLY A 60 -18.38 -13.96 12.42
CA GLY A 60 -18.95 -13.29 13.58
C GLY A 60 -18.07 -12.08 13.98
N PRO A 61 -18.65 -11.03 14.56
CA PRO A 61 -17.97 -9.78 14.92
C PRO A 61 -16.81 -9.92 15.94
N GLY A 62 -16.50 -11.14 16.41
CA GLY A 62 -15.51 -11.41 17.46
C GLY A 62 -14.07 -11.68 16.99
N GLY A 63 -13.79 -11.75 15.69
CA GLY A 63 -12.46 -12.12 15.20
C GLY A 63 -12.05 -13.56 15.57
N LEU A 64 -10.76 -13.88 15.45
CA LEU A 64 -10.22 -15.18 15.87
C LEU A 64 -10.02 -15.22 17.39
N ALA A 65 -10.45 -16.30 18.04
CA ALA A 65 -10.23 -16.52 19.48
C ALA A 65 -8.90 -17.24 19.71
N CYS A 66 -7.84 -16.48 20.02
CA CYS A 66 -6.54 -17.05 20.36
C CYS A 66 -6.53 -17.62 21.79
N ALA A 67 -5.73 -18.66 22.01
CA ALA A 67 -5.57 -19.29 23.31
C ALA A 67 -4.88 -18.38 24.34
N SER A 68 -5.20 -18.59 25.62
CA SER A 68 -4.59 -17.84 26.73
C SER A 68 -3.06 -17.96 26.71
N GLY A 69 -2.37 -16.83 26.89
CA GLY A 69 -0.90 -16.75 26.87
C GLY A 69 -0.27 -16.74 25.48
N ALA A 70 -1.05 -16.94 24.41
CA ALA A 70 -0.56 -16.72 23.05
C ALA A 70 -0.42 -15.21 22.80
N ILE A 71 0.63 -14.81 22.07
CA ILE A 71 0.78 -13.44 21.57
C ILE A 71 -0.34 -13.15 20.58
N THR A 72 -0.53 -14.08 19.64
CA THR A 72 -1.53 -14.00 18.57
C THR A 72 -1.79 -15.39 17.99
N CYS A 73 -2.65 -15.47 16.99
CA CYS A 73 -2.95 -16.70 16.28
C CYS A 73 -3.34 -16.43 14.82
N VAL A 74 -3.29 -17.49 14.01
CA VAL A 74 -3.84 -17.51 12.66
C VAL A 74 -4.83 -18.66 12.50
N GLU A 75 -5.80 -18.51 11.63
CA GLU A 75 -6.71 -19.57 11.20
C GLU A 75 -6.28 -20.08 9.83
N VAL A 76 -6.21 -21.40 9.68
CA VAL A 76 -5.90 -22.07 8.42
C VAL A 76 -7.10 -22.92 8.01
N THR A 77 -7.52 -22.77 6.76
CA THR A 77 -8.61 -23.57 6.16
C THR A 77 -8.23 -24.05 4.76
N SER A 78 -8.83 -25.17 4.34
CA SER A 78 -8.73 -25.68 2.97
C SER A 78 -10.03 -26.37 2.56
N GLY A 79 -10.31 -26.43 1.26
CA GLY A 79 -11.43 -27.19 0.71
C GLY A 79 -11.21 -28.71 0.72
N SER A 80 -9.97 -29.17 0.91
CA SER A 80 -9.59 -30.59 0.91
C SER A 80 -8.87 -30.98 2.20
N ALA A 81 -8.97 -32.26 2.57
CA ALA A 81 -8.24 -32.80 3.70
C ALA A 81 -6.76 -33.00 3.32
N GLN A 82 -5.85 -32.52 4.17
CA GLN A 82 -4.42 -32.53 3.92
C GLN A 82 -3.63 -32.82 5.20
N SER A 83 -2.39 -33.28 5.05
CA SER A 83 -1.45 -33.51 6.15
C SER A 83 -0.14 -32.79 5.87
N ASN A 84 0.54 -32.37 6.94
CA ASN A 84 1.80 -31.61 6.87
C ASN A 84 1.73 -30.43 5.89
N VAL A 85 0.71 -29.58 6.06
CA VAL A 85 0.43 -28.47 5.15
C VAL A 85 1.42 -27.33 5.40
N PRO A 86 2.28 -26.97 4.42
CA PRO A 86 3.14 -25.82 4.58
C PRO A 86 2.35 -24.51 4.41
N ILE A 87 2.56 -23.58 5.33
CA ILE A 87 2.07 -22.19 5.21
C ILE A 87 3.21 -21.22 5.48
N THR A 88 3.17 -20.07 4.83
CA THR A 88 4.02 -18.91 5.12
C THR A 88 3.17 -17.67 5.07
N PHE A 89 3.36 -16.77 6.03
CA PHE A 89 2.60 -15.52 6.15
C PHE A 89 3.42 -14.46 6.86
N GLY A 90 3.10 -13.19 6.64
CA GLY A 90 3.64 -12.09 7.42
C GLY A 90 2.90 -11.92 8.75
N GLN A 91 3.60 -11.47 9.79
CA GLN A 91 3.03 -11.21 11.11
C GLN A 91 3.64 -9.93 11.71
N PRO A 92 2.86 -8.83 11.83
CA PRO A 92 3.28 -7.69 12.63
C PRO A 92 3.10 -7.99 14.13
N PHE A 93 3.92 -7.37 14.98
CA PHE A 93 3.91 -7.55 16.43
C PHE A 93 3.75 -6.21 17.14
N ARG A 94 3.05 -6.22 18.29
CA ARG A 94 2.98 -5.05 19.16
C ARG A 94 4.35 -4.78 19.77
N VAL A 95 4.64 -3.50 19.99
CA VAL A 95 5.86 -3.07 20.66
C VAL A 95 5.97 -3.77 22.02
N GLY A 96 7.06 -4.51 22.22
CA GLY A 96 7.36 -5.21 23.49
C GLY A 96 6.85 -6.65 23.61
N ASP A 97 5.94 -7.12 22.74
CA ASP A 97 5.37 -8.48 22.86
C ASP A 97 6.35 -9.59 22.48
N LEU A 98 7.35 -9.28 21.65
CA LEU A 98 8.42 -10.20 21.26
C LEU A 98 9.76 -9.46 21.17
N SER A 99 10.72 -9.82 22.02
CA SER A 99 12.10 -9.35 21.91
C SER A 99 12.84 -10.08 20.78
N THR A 100 13.78 -9.41 20.11
CA THR A 100 14.72 -10.05 19.16
C THR A 100 15.59 -11.15 19.77
N SER A 101 15.69 -11.19 21.10
CA SER A 101 16.37 -12.26 21.86
C SER A 101 15.50 -13.51 22.07
N GLN A 102 14.20 -13.44 21.80
CA GLN A 102 13.25 -14.53 21.94
C GLN A 102 13.01 -15.25 20.61
N GLY A 103 12.54 -16.49 20.70
CA GLY A 103 11.98 -17.26 19.59
C GLY A 103 10.46 -17.34 19.69
N LEU A 104 9.87 -18.09 18.77
CA LEU A 104 8.44 -18.40 18.77
C LEU A 104 8.22 -19.92 18.74
N ARG A 105 7.13 -20.36 19.36
CA ARG A 105 6.59 -21.72 19.19
C ARG A 105 5.12 -21.63 18.82
N ALA A 106 4.62 -22.62 18.07
CA ALA A 106 3.20 -22.70 17.74
C ALA A 106 2.55 -23.98 18.25
N GLN A 107 1.25 -23.88 18.57
CA GLN A 107 0.40 -25.02 18.91
C GLN A 107 -0.98 -24.87 18.27
N ASP A 108 -1.60 -25.98 17.90
CA ASP A 108 -3.02 -25.98 17.51
C ASP A 108 -3.94 -25.86 18.74
N SER A 109 -5.25 -25.74 18.53
CA SER A 109 -6.24 -25.68 19.63
C SER A 109 -6.32 -26.94 20.49
N ALA A 110 -5.78 -28.07 20.03
CA ALA A 110 -5.71 -29.31 20.81
C ALA A 110 -4.41 -29.40 21.63
N GLY A 111 -3.52 -28.39 21.54
CA GLY A 111 -2.25 -28.35 22.24
C GLY A 111 -1.11 -29.07 21.52
N ASN A 112 -1.34 -29.59 20.30
CA ASN A 112 -0.29 -30.25 19.53
C ASN A 112 0.70 -29.21 19.01
N THR A 113 1.99 -29.55 19.07
CA THR A 113 3.04 -28.69 18.53
C THR A 113 2.91 -28.56 17.02
N VAL A 114 2.99 -27.32 16.54
CA VAL A 114 3.04 -26.98 15.12
C VAL A 114 4.45 -26.46 14.85
N PRO A 115 5.27 -27.14 14.01
CA PRO A 115 6.58 -26.63 13.61
C PRO A 115 6.46 -25.22 13.06
N LEU A 116 7.27 -24.31 13.59
CA LEU A 116 7.26 -22.88 13.26
C LEU A 116 8.71 -22.40 13.09
N GLN A 117 8.90 -21.48 12.15
CA GLN A 117 10.11 -20.66 12.03
C GLN A 117 9.74 -19.19 11.84
N MET A 118 10.72 -18.32 12.10
CA MET A 118 10.62 -16.87 11.99
C MET A 118 11.84 -16.34 11.25
N ASP A 119 11.60 -15.55 10.21
CA ASP A 119 12.60 -14.97 9.31
C ASP A 119 12.22 -13.52 9.00
N GLU A 120 13.08 -12.80 8.26
CA GLU A 120 12.78 -11.46 7.71
C GLU A 120 12.28 -10.47 8.76
N VAL A 121 13.04 -10.37 9.84
CA VAL A 121 12.69 -9.56 11.00
C VAL A 121 12.99 -8.09 10.70
N SER A 122 11.99 -7.23 10.89
CA SER A 122 12.20 -5.80 11.11
C SER A 122 11.95 -5.46 12.58
N THR A 123 12.70 -4.48 13.11
CA THR A 123 12.66 -4.15 14.54
C THR A 123 12.05 -2.79 14.85
N GLN A 124 11.64 -2.67 16.11
CA GLN A 124 11.31 -1.42 16.76
C GLN A 124 12.58 -0.81 17.38
N PRO A 125 12.65 0.52 17.57
CA PRO A 125 13.79 1.16 18.22
C PRO A 125 14.13 0.62 19.62
N ASN A 126 13.16 0.03 20.32
CA ASN A 126 13.37 -0.59 21.64
C ASN A 126 13.88 -2.04 21.58
N GLY A 127 14.21 -2.56 20.39
CA GLY A 127 14.73 -3.92 20.18
C GLY A 127 13.67 -5.04 20.18
N SER A 128 12.37 -4.69 20.26
CA SER A 128 11.30 -5.64 20.00
C SER A 128 11.08 -5.85 18.50
N VAL A 129 10.56 -7.01 18.13
CA VAL A 129 10.19 -7.33 16.75
C VAL A 129 8.99 -6.47 16.35
N ARG A 130 9.08 -5.81 15.20
CA ARG A 130 7.99 -5.06 14.56
C ARG A 130 7.21 -5.96 13.61
N PHE A 131 7.91 -6.71 12.78
CA PHE A 131 7.34 -7.62 11.78
C PHE A 131 8.28 -8.81 11.57
N ALA A 132 7.72 -9.96 11.21
CA ALA A 132 8.47 -11.11 10.71
C ALA A 132 7.66 -11.91 9.70
N VAL A 133 8.35 -12.67 8.84
CA VAL A 133 7.75 -13.71 8.01
C VAL A 133 7.81 -15.03 8.77
N LEU A 134 6.66 -15.66 8.98
CA LEU A 134 6.55 -16.93 9.67
C LEU A 134 6.25 -18.05 8.69
N SER A 135 6.93 -19.19 8.82
CA SER A 135 6.53 -20.43 8.12
C SER A 135 6.19 -21.53 9.11
N ALA A 136 5.08 -22.21 8.87
CA ALA A 136 4.61 -23.31 9.71
C ALA A 136 4.23 -24.55 8.89
N SER A 137 4.29 -25.73 9.53
CA SER A 137 3.79 -26.98 8.95
C SER A 137 2.62 -27.48 9.78
N VAL A 138 1.40 -27.33 9.27
CA VAL A 138 0.17 -27.74 9.97
C VAL A 138 0.04 -29.27 9.85
N PRO A 139 0.11 -30.04 10.95
CA PRO A 139 0.20 -31.50 10.87
C PRO A 139 -1.00 -32.17 10.18
N SER A 140 -2.21 -31.67 10.46
CA SER A 140 -3.45 -32.17 9.86
C SER A 140 -4.46 -31.05 9.70
N LEU A 141 -5.02 -30.93 8.49
CA LEU A 141 -6.04 -29.96 8.13
C LEU A 141 -7.21 -30.70 7.46
N PRO A 142 -8.35 -30.89 8.13
CA PRO A 142 -9.51 -31.51 7.51
C PRO A 142 -10.15 -30.59 6.46
N ALA A 143 -10.84 -31.19 5.49
CA ALA A 143 -11.62 -30.44 4.50
C ALA A 143 -12.66 -29.55 5.19
N ASN A 144 -12.77 -28.30 4.73
CA ASN A 144 -13.76 -27.31 5.14
C ASN A 144 -13.80 -27.05 6.66
N SER A 145 -12.73 -27.39 7.38
CA SER A 145 -12.63 -27.23 8.84
C SER A 145 -11.44 -26.36 9.19
N ALA A 146 -11.70 -25.30 9.95
CA ALA A 146 -10.67 -24.39 10.43
C ALA A 146 -9.73 -25.04 11.45
N ARG A 147 -8.47 -24.60 11.43
CA ARG A 147 -7.46 -24.88 12.45
C ARG A 147 -6.88 -23.56 12.93
N ILE A 148 -7.01 -23.28 14.23
CA ILE A 148 -6.33 -22.14 14.87
C ILE A 148 -4.93 -22.59 15.26
N ILE A 149 -3.95 -21.80 14.86
CA ILE A 149 -2.53 -21.97 15.19
C ILE A 149 -2.15 -20.81 16.11
N ASN A 150 -1.96 -21.13 17.39
CA ASN A 150 -1.61 -20.17 18.45
C ASN A 150 -0.10 -20.00 18.52
N ILE A 151 0.36 -18.75 18.59
CA ILE A 151 1.77 -18.37 18.57
C ILE A 151 2.17 -17.84 19.94
N TYR A 152 3.20 -18.45 20.54
CA TYR A 152 3.69 -18.13 21.88
C TYR A 152 5.16 -17.70 21.83
N PRO A 153 5.62 -16.87 22.77
CA PRO A 153 7.05 -16.66 22.95
C PRO A 153 7.72 -17.97 23.37
N ALA A 154 8.97 -18.15 22.95
CA ALA A 154 9.80 -19.29 23.29
C ALA A 154 11.26 -18.86 23.45
N ALA A 155 12.08 -19.78 23.95
CA ALA A 155 13.53 -19.61 23.85
C ALA A 155 13.94 -19.53 22.37
N LYS A 156 14.84 -18.62 22.04
CA LYS A 156 15.40 -18.53 20.69
C LYS A 156 16.26 -19.75 20.42
N THR A 157 15.99 -20.43 19.31
CA THR A 157 16.75 -21.60 18.87
C THR A 157 17.32 -21.36 17.49
N THR A 158 18.52 -21.89 17.23
CA THR A 158 19.12 -21.92 15.90
C THR A 158 19.09 -23.37 15.41
N PRO A 159 17.96 -23.83 14.85
CA PRO A 159 17.83 -25.22 14.42
C PRO A 159 18.78 -25.53 13.26
N ASN A 160 19.30 -26.74 13.21
CA ASN A 160 20.03 -27.24 12.04
C ASN A 160 19.06 -27.33 10.84
N VAL A 161 19.40 -26.67 9.75
CA VAL A 161 18.63 -26.69 8.50
C VAL A 161 19.32 -27.65 7.53
N SER A 162 18.60 -28.68 7.11
CA SER A 162 19.05 -29.63 6.08
C SER A 162 18.34 -29.32 4.77
N LEU A 163 19.12 -29.08 3.71
CA LEU A 163 18.61 -28.86 2.36
C LEU A 163 19.09 -29.95 1.41
N PRO A 164 18.26 -30.37 0.44
CA PRO A 164 18.75 -31.22 -0.65
C PRO A 164 19.80 -30.45 -1.45
N ALA A 165 20.97 -31.06 -1.69
CA ALA A 165 22.01 -30.43 -2.53
C ALA A 165 21.54 -30.18 -3.97
N ALA A 166 20.61 -31.01 -4.45
CA ALA A 166 19.96 -30.89 -5.75
C ALA A 166 18.44 -31.07 -5.58
N PRO A 167 17.68 -30.02 -5.21
CA PRO A 167 16.23 -30.09 -5.19
C PRO A 167 15.69 -30.40 -6.59
N ALA A 168 14.61 -31.20 -6.68
CA ALA A 168 13.95 -31.56 -7.95
C ALA A 168 13.11 -30.40 -8.52
N TRP A 169 13.65 -29.18 -8.49
CA TRP A 169 13.00 -27.98 -8.97
C TRP A 169 12.93 -27.97 -10.50
N ASN A 170 14.07 -28.14 -11.18
CA ASN A 170 14.19 -28.32 -12.63
C ASN A 170 13.29 -27.38 -13.44
N LEU A 171 13.16 -26.14 -12.98
CA LEU A 171 12.34 -25.13 -13.62
C LEU A 171 13.02 -24.67 -14.90
N GLN A 172 12.24 -24.50 -15.96
CA GLN A 172 12.66 -23.89 -17.21
C GLN A 172 11.68 -22.77 -17.57
N ILE A 173 12.22 -21.61 -17.91
CA ILE A 173 11.46 -20.44 -18.35
C ILE A 173 11.77 -20.21 -19.81
N THR A 174 10.73 -20.17 -20.65
CA THR A 174 10.86 -19.96 -22.09
C THR A 174 10.03 -18.76 -22.49
N ALA A 175 10.67 -17.71 -22.99
CA ALA A 175 10.01 -16.55 -23.57
C ALA A 175 10.14 -16.57 -25.09
N ARG A 176 9.03 -16.51 -25.82
CA ARG A 176 9.04 -16.40 -27.28
C ARG A 176 8.67 -14.98 -27.67
N LEU A 177 9.65 -14.27 -28.23
CA LEU A 177 9.50 -12.89 -28.68
C LEU A 177 8.68 -12.82 -29.97
N SER A 178 8.10 -11.66 -30.26
CA SER A 178 7.29 -11.43 -31.45
C SER A 178 8.05 -11.56 -32.77
N ASP A 179 9.39 -11.45 -32.75
CA ASP A 179 10.25 -11.65 -33.92
C ASP A 179 10.62 -13.13 -34.19
N GLY A 180 10.09 -14.06 -33.38
CA GLY A 180 10.37 -15.49 -33.46
C GLY A 180 11.53 -15.96 -32.58
N THR A 181 12.29 -15.05 -31.97
CA THR A 181 13.39 -15.40 -31.06
C THR A 181 12.86 -16.14 -29.83
N THR A 182 13.50 -17.24 -29.46
CA THR A 182 13.21 -17.97 -28.23
C THR A 182 14.34 -17.77 -27.22
N LEU A 183 13.99 -17.19 -26.07
CA LEU A 183 14.87 -17.04 -24.92
C LEU A 183 14.56 -18.13 -23.90
N THR A 184 15.58 -18.71 -23.29
CA THR A 184 15.41 -19.79 -22.29
C THR A 184 16.31 -19.55 -21.10
N ALA A 185 15.78 -19.72 -19.89
CA ALA A 185 16.54 -19.74 -18.65
C ALA A 185 16.31 -21.06 -17.90
N ASN A 186 17.41 -21.71 -17.49
CA ASN A 186 17.44 -22.98 -16.74
C ASN A 186 18.18 -22.78 -15.40
N PRO A 187 17.53 -22.17 -14.39
CA PRO A 187 18.15 -21.71 -13.14
C PRO A 187 18.61 -22.81 -12.15
N GLN A 188 18.45 -24.09 -12.46
CA GLN A 188 18.73 -25.20 -11.54
C GLN A 188 20.17 -25.18 -10.99
N ALA A 189 21.17 -24.99 -11.85
CA ALA A 189 22.57 -24.97 -11.44
C ALA A 189 22.88 -23.79 -10.51
N GLN A 190 22.24 -22.63 -10.72
CA GLN A 190 22.39 -21.46 -9.88
C GLN A 190 21.80 -21.70 -8.49
N LEU A 191 20.63 -22.33 -8.39
CA LEU A 191 20.04 -22.73 -7.10
C LEU A 191 20.96 -23.71 -6.35
N GLN A 192 21.51 -24.72 -7.04
CA GLN A 192 22.46 -25.67 -6.43
C GLN A 192 23.70 -24.97 -5.88
N GLN A 193 24.26 -24.01 -6.63
CA GLN A 193 25.40 -23.21 -6.18
C GLN A 193 25.04 -22.33 -4.97
N GLN A 194 23.86 -21.70 -4.98
CA GLN A 194 23.38 -20.90 -3.85
C GLN A 194 23.18 -21.76 -2.59
N ILE A 195 22.65 -22.97 -2.72
CA ILE A 195 22.53 -23.94 -1.61
C ILE A 195 23.91 -24.31 -1.09
N ALA A 196 24.86 -24.68 -1.96
CA ALA A 196 26.21 -25.09 -1.58
C ALA A 196 27.00 -23.96 -0.89
N ASN A 197 26.89 -22.74 -1.39
CA ASN A 197 27.60 -21.57 -0.87
C ASN A 197 26.84 -20.88 0.28
N GLY A 198 25.58 -21.24 0.47
CA GLY A 198 24.73 -20.61 1.46
C GLY A 198 24.35 -19.16 1.15
N SER A 199 24.36 -18.75 -0.12
CA SER A 199 24.09 -17.40 -0.59
C SER A 199 22.65 -17.26 -1.13
N GLY A 200 22.19 -16.02 -1.32
CA GLY A 200 20.87 -15.74 -1.91
C GLY A 200 19.67 -16.21 -1.07
N ARG A 201 19.90 -16.59 0.19
CA ARG A 201 18.86 -17.04 1.14
C ARG A 201 18.07 -15.85 1.68
N ARG A 202 16.75 -15.98 1.62
CA ARG A 202 15.79 -15.05 2.21
C ARG A 202 15.14 -15.62 3.47
N LEU A 203 14.54 -16.81 3.35
CA LEU A 203 14.04 -17.59 4.49
C LEU A 203 15.00 -18.75 4.73
N HIS A 204 15.31 -19.05 5.99
CA HIS A 204 16.21 -20.15 6.33
C HIS A 204 15.87 -20.78 7.68
N GLY A 205 15.05 -21.84 7.63
CA GLY A 205 14.65 -22.55 8.83
C GLY A 205 14.17 -23.98 8.58
N PRO A 206 13.70 -24.65 9.65
CA PRO A 206 13.36 -26.09 9.64
C PRO A 206 12.05 -26.42 8.91
N VAL A 207 11.24 -25.43 8.55
CA VAL A 207 9.98 -25.59 7.79
C VAL A 207 10.18 -25.27 6.32
N ALA A 208 10.92 -24.21 6.02
CA ALA A 208 11.15 -23.69 4.69
C ALA A 208 12.54 -23.04 4.56
N SER A 209 13.12 -23.14 3.37
CA SER A 209 14.17 -22.22 2.93
C SER A 209 13.78 -21.60 1.59
N GLU A 210 13.96 -20.29 1.45
CA GLU A 210 13.65 -19.54 0.24
C GLU A 210 14.90 -18.90 -0.33
N PHE A 211 15.08 -19.01 -1.64
CA PHE A 211 16.21 -18.47 -2.38
C PHE A 211 15.73 -17.47 -3.42
N ASN A 212 16.48 -16.38 -3.59
CA ASN A 212 16.32 -15.44 -4.68
C ASN A 212 17.27 -15.83 -5.82
N VAL A 213 16.73 -16.46 -6.85
CA VAL A 213 17.49 -16.89 -8.04
C VAL A 213 17.25 -15.89 -9.16
N VAL A 214 18.31 -15.24 -9.64
CA VAL A 214 18.23 -14.20 -10.68
C VAL A 214 18.76 -14.77 -12.00
N SER A 215 17.92 -14.84 -13.01
CA SER A 215 18.23 -15.46 -14.30
C SER A 215 17.87 -14.52 -15.46
N PRO A 216 18.84 -13.78 -16.01
CA PRO A 216 18.65 -13.00 -17.22
C PRO A 216 18.27 -13.90 -18.40
N LEU A 217 17.23 -13.52 -19.15
CA LEU A 217 16.84 -14.19 -20.40
C LEU A 217 17.53 -13.55 -21.61
N ASN A 218 17.74 -12.23 -21.53
CA ASN A 218 18.60 -11.46 -22.41
C ASN A 218 19.09 -10.22 -21.63
N ASP A 219 19.53 -9.20 -22.35
CA ASP A 219 20.05 -7.98 -21.75
C ASP A 219 18.97 -7.06 -21.16
N ARG A 220 17.68 -7.33 -21.39
CA ARG A 220 16.52 -6.53 -20.92
C ARG A 220 15.61 -7.30 -19.95
N LEU A 221 15.17 -8.49 -20.34
CA LEU A 221 14.27 -9.35 -19.58
C LEU A 221 15.05 -10.18 -18.56
N THR A 222 14.67 -10.05 -17.30
CA THR A 222 15.22 -10.83 -16.20
C THR A 222 14.10 -11.59 -15.49
N ALA A 223 14.31 -12.89 -15.27
CA ALA A 223 13.47 -13.68 -14.37
C ALA A 223 14.09 -13.64 -12.97
N ARG A 224 13.33 -13.18 -11.97
CA ARG A 224 13.70 -13.24 -10.54
C ARG A 224 12.77 -14.21 -9.86
N LEU A 225 13.35 -15.25 -9.28
CA LEU A 225 12.62 -16.42 -8.83
C LEU A 225 12.77 -16.53 -7.33
N HIS A 226 11.67 -16.37 -6.62
CA HIS A 226 11.62 -16.63 -5.18
C HIS A 226 11.25 -18.09 -4.98
N VAL A 227 12.25 -18.94 -4.83
CA VAL A 227 12.12 -20.40 -4.77
C VAL A 227 12.09 -20.86 -3.33
N ARG A 228 10.91 -21.21 -2.84
CA ARG A 228 10.70 -21.72 -1.48
C ARG A 228 10.62 -23.24 -1.48
N LEU A 229 11.64 -23.85 -0.88
CA LEU A 229 11.73 -25.28 -0.62
C LEU A 229 11.10 -25.55 0.76
N TYR A 230 9.95 -26.21 0.79
CA TYR A 230 9.37 -26.68 2.04
C TYR A 230 9.94 -28.03 2.43
N LYS A 231 10.11 -28.27 3.74
CA LYS A 231 10.55 -29.57 4.28
C LYS A 231 9.64 -30.73 3.88
N THR A 232 8.38 -30.42 3.57
CA THR A 232 7.34 -31.35 3.15
C THR A 232 7.47 -31.79 1.69
N GLY A 233 8.42 -31.20 0.93
CA GLY A 233 8.77 -31.59 -0.45
C GLY A 233 8.14 -30.70 -1.52
N GLN A 234 7.10 -29.93 -1.20
CA GLN A 234 6.55 -28.93 -2.12
C GLN A 234 7.56 -27.82 -2.39
N ILE A 235 7.58 -27.34 -3.62
CA ILE A 235 8.38 -26.19 -4.04
C ILE A 235 7.43 -25.13 -4.58
N ARG A 236 7.36 -23.98 -3.90
CA ARG A 236 6.68 -22.80 -4.39
C ARG A 236 7.70 -21.92 -5.10
N THR A 237 7.40 -21.49 -6.32
CA THR A 237 8.22 -20.49 -7.02
C THR A 237 7.34 -19.31 -7.37
N ASP A 238 7.71 -18.12 -6.87
CA ASP A 238 7.20 -16.88 -7.43
C ASP A 238 8.05 -16.50 -8.66
N VAL A 239 7.45 -16.54 -9.84
CA VAL A 239 8.09 -16.21 -11.12
C VAL A 239 7.86 -14.73 -11.39
N VAL A 240 8.85 -13.90 -11.06
CA VAL A 240 8.82 -12.46 -11.34
C VAL A 240 9.56 -12.18 -12.63
N MET A 241 8.89 -11.54 -13.58
CA MET A 241 9.49 -11.10 -14.84
C MET A 241 9.68 -9.59 -14.81
N GLU A 242 10.89 -9.13 -15.09
CA GLU A 242 11.25 -7.71 -15.03
C GLU A 242 11.78 -7.18 -16.36
N ASN A 243 11.36 -5.95 -16.71
CA ASN A 243 11.92 -5.14 -17.79
C ASN A 243 12.26 -3.74 -17.23
N ASN A 244 13.14 -3.67 -16.23
CA ASN A 244 13.18 -2.53 -15.31
C ASN A 244 14.57 -1.96 -14.98
N TRP A 245 15.61 -2.33 -15.73
CA TRP A 245 16.95 -1.74 -15.54
C TRP A 245 16.89 -0.22 -15.63
N ALA A 246 17.43 0.50 -14.64
CA ALA A 246 17.23 1.92 -14.48
C ALA A 246 17.88 2.76 -15.59
N LEU A 247 19.15 2.49 -15.89
CA LEU A 247 20.00 3.34 -16.73
C LEU A 247 20.48 2.66 -18.02
N LYS A 248 20.06 1.41 -18.25
CA LYS A 248 20.33 0.66 -19.47
C LYS A 248 20.00 1.49 -20.72
N SER A 249 20.92 1.50 -21.68
CA SER A 249 20.76 2.15 -22.97
C SER A 249 19.65 1.50 -23.80
N SER A 250 18.93 2.32 -24.57
CA SER A 250 17.86 1.88 -25.47
C SER A 250 16.85 0.92 -24.82
N PRO A 251 16.25 1.29 -23.66
CA PRO A 251 15.18 0.49 -23.08
C PRO A 251 13.96 0.53 -24.01
N ALA A 252 13.19 -0.55 -24.00
CA ALA A 252 12.03 -0.69 -24.87
C ALA A 252 11.01 -1.64 -24.25
N ASN A 253 9.75 -1.49 -24.66
CA ASN A 253 8.72 -2.49 -24.43
C ASN A 253 9.10 -3.80 -25.16
N VAL A 254 8.77 -4.94 -24.57
CA VAL A 254 9.07 -6.26 -25.15
C VAL A 254 7.79 -7.07 -25.29
N THR A 255 7.48 -7.52 -26.50
CA THR A 255 6.32 -8.36 -26.77
C THR A 255 6.73 -9.83 -26.79
N TYR A 256 6.15 -10.64 -25.91
CA TYR A 256 6.47 -12.06 -25.80
C TYR A 256 5.34 -12.87 -25.16
N SER A 257 5.35 -14.18 -25.43
CA SER A 257 4.64 -15.20 -24.65
C SER A 257 5.59 -15.89 -23.69
N LEU A 258 5.10 -16.42 -22.56
CA LEU A 258 5.91 -17.12 -21.57
C LEU A 258 5.37 -18.53 -21.34
N THR A 259 6.25 -19.52 -21.26
CA THR A 259 5.95 -20.85 -20.73
C THR A 259 6.94 -21.16 -19.61
N VAL A 260 6.41 -21.64 -18.47
CA VAL A 260 7.22 -22.16 -17.37
C VAL A 260 6.93 -23.63 -17.22
N THR A 261 7.97 -24.45 -17.27
CA THR A 261 7.88 -25.89 -17.06
C THR A 261 8.74 -26.31 -15.87
N ALA A 262 8.39 -27.43 -15.25
CA ALA A 262 9.23 -28.12 -14.27
C ALA A 262 9.11 -29.62 -14.51
N ASN A 263 10.25 -30.32 -14.57
CA ASN A 263 10.26 -31.78 -14.78
C ASN A 263 9.43 -32.23 -16.00
N GLY A 264 9.45 -31.45 -17.08
CA GLY A 264 8.68 -31.71 -18.31
C GLY A 264 7.19 -31.37 -18.25
N GLN A 265 6.66 -30.92 -17.11
CA GLN A 265 5.27 -30.48 -16.94
C GLN A 265 5.15 -28.97 -17.10
N THR A 266 4.15 -28.50 -17.83
CA THR A 266 3.84 -27.06 -17.93
C THR A 266 3.13 -26.60 -16.67
N LEU A 267 3.75 -25.66 -15.95
CA LEU A 267 3.19 -25.04 -14.74
C LEU A 267 2.51 -23.70 -15.01
N LEU A 268 2.94 -23.00 -16.06
CA LEU A 268 2.36 -21.72 -16.50
C LEU A 268 2.45 -21.60 -18.01
N SER A 269 1.35 -21.16 -18.63
CA SER A 269 1.31 -20.71 -20.02
C SER A 269 0.69 -19.32 -20.06
N GLN A 270 1.48 -18.33 -20.47
CA GLN A 270 1.07 -16.94 -20.61
C GLN A 270 1.07 -16.58 -22.10
N PRO A 271 -0.11 -16.30 -22.70
CA PRO A 271 -0.22 -15.80 -24.07
C PRO A 271 0.60 -14.53 -24.30
N SER A 272 0.88 -14.22 -25.56
CA SER A 272 1.66 -13.05 -25.95
C SER A 272 1.04 -11.75 -25.44
N PHE A 273 1.85 -10.88 -24.85
CA PHE A 273 1.48 -9.53 -24.40
C PHE A 273 2.71 -8.61 -24.52
N THR A 274 2.50 -7.31 -24.41
CA THR A 274 3.57 -6.31 -24.43
C THR A 274 3.95 -5.92 -23.01
N HIS A 275 5.13 -6.33 -22.56
CA HIS A 275 5.71 -5.95 -21.28
C HIS A 275 6.37 -4.57 -21.40
N SER A 276 5.75 -3.56 -20.78
CA SER A 276 6.27 -2.20 -20.76
C SER A 276 7.65 -2.11 -20.12
N SER A 277 8.48 -1.16 -20.59
CA SER A 277 9.71 -0.82 -19.88
C SER A 277 9.40 -0.17 -18.53
N LYS A 278 10.31 -0.36 -17.57
CA LYS A 278 10.18 0.07 -16.16
C LYS A 278 8.99 -0.57 -15.45
N ALA A 279 8.55 -1.74 -15.91
CA ALA A 279 7.48 -2.52 -15.32
C ALA A 279 7.97 -3.92 -14.93
N ARG A 280 7.13 -4.62 -14.17
CA ARG A 280 7.30 -6.02 -13.80
C ARG A 280 5.94 -6.69 -13.64
N TRP A 281 5.94 -8.01 -13.52
CA TRP A 281 4.76 -8.80 -13.17
C TRP A 281 5.19 -10.13 -12.58
N HIS A 282 4.28 -10.81 -11.89
CA HIS A 282 4.59 -12.11 -11.31
C HIS A 282 3.45 -13.13 -11.41
N ARG A 283 3.82 -14.40 -11.29
CA ARG A 283 2.91 -15.55 -11.13
C ARG A 283 3.56 -16.59 -10.23
N VAL A 284 2.79 -17.10 -9.28
CA VAL A 284 3.22 -18.17 -8.39
C VAL A 284 2.90 -19.52 -9.01
N VAL A 285 3.89 -20.40 -9.10
CA VAL A 285 3.75 -21.79 -9.54
C VAL A 285 4.20 -22.76 -8.44
N TRP A 286 3.69 -23.99 -8.48
CA TRP A 286 4.01 -25.03 -7.50
C TRP A 286 4.47 -26.32 -8.18
N SER A 287 5.52 -26.94 -7.63
CA SER A 287 5.87 -28.34 -7.88
C SER A 287 5.58 -29.17 -6.62
N GLY A 288 5.12 -30.41 -6.79
CA GLY A 288 4.68 -31.27 -5.68
C GLY A 288 3.28 -30.97 -5.14
N GLY A 289 2.48 -30.16 -5.86
CA GLY A 289 1.11 -29.81 -5.52
C GLY A 289 0.99 -28.48 -4.78
N ASN A 290 -0.05 -27.69 -5.11
CA ASN A 290 -0.40 -26.47 -4.40
C ASN A 290 -1.26 -26.83 -3.17
N PRO A 291 -0.87 -26.44 -1.94
CA PRO A 291 -1.68 -26.66 -0.75
C PRO A 291 -3.07 -26.01 -0.80
N ASN A 292 -3.25 -24.97 -1.61
CA ASN A 292 -4.52 -24.24 -1.78
C ASN A 292 -5.24 -23.99 -0.45
N VAL A 293 -4.55 -23.28 0.44
CA VAL A 293 -5.04 -22.96 1.78
C VAL A 293 -5.28 -21.47 1.94
N ARG A 294 -6.24 -21.15 2.81
CA ARG A 294 -6.51 -19.79 3.25
C ARG A 294 -5.94 -19.60 4.65
N VAL A 295 -5.25 -18.50 4.84
CA VAL A 295 -4.76 -18.03 6.15
C VAL A 295 -5.50 -16.75 6.50
N ARG A 296 -6.07 -16.69 7.70
CA ARG A 296 -6.63 -15.48 8.30
C ARG A 296 -5.85 -15.12 9.56
N HIS A 297 -5.67 -13.83 9.78
CA HIS A 297 -4.95 -13.28 10.92
C HIS A 297 -5.92 -12.94 12.05
N HIS A 298 -5.41 -12.97 13.28
CA HIS A 298 -6.10 -12.34 14.40
C HIS A 298 -6.07 -10.82 14.24
N MET A 299 -7.03 -10.28 13.48
CA MET A 299 -7.05 -8.88 13.06
C MET A 299 -7.12 -7.87 14.21
N PRO A 300 -7.81 -8.12 15.34
CA PRO A 300 -7.71 -7.26 16.52
C PRO A 300 -6.27 -7.08 17.00
N TYR A 301 -5.45 -8.15 17.01
CA TYR A 301 -4.03 -8.03 17.32
C TYR A 301 -3.25 -7.35 16.20
N PHE A 302 -3.54 -7.68 14.93
CA PHE A 302 -2.90 -7.06 13.77
C PHE A 302 -3.04 -5.52 13.79
N LEU A 303 -4.25 -4.99 14.01
CA LEU A 303 -4.45 -3.54 14.09
C LEU A 303 -3.84 -2.95 15.37
N ALA A 304 -3.90 -3.65 16.49
CA ALA A 304 -3.29 -3.23 17.75
C ALA A 304 -1.75 -3.18 17.70
N SER A 305 -1.11 -3.89 16.76
CA SER A 305 0.34 -3.78 16.51
C SER A 305 0.78 -2.39 16.05
N ARG A 306 -0.18 -1.55 15.60
CA ARG A 306 0.07 -0.24 14.98
C ARG A 306 0.84 -0.30 13.66
N ALA A 307 0.95 -1.48 13.06
CA ALA A 307 1.43 -1.64 11.68
C ALA A 307 0.55 -0.90 10.67
N THR A 308 -0.71 -0.60 11.00
CA THR A 308 -1.55 0.31 10.22
C THR A 308 -2.58 1.01 11.11
N TRP A 309 -3.42 1.87 10.53
CA TRP A 309 -4.49 2.58 11.23
C TRP A 309 -5.52 1.62 11.84
N ASN A 310 -6.18 2.06 12.93
CA ASN A 310 -7.17 1.27 13.65
C ASN A 310 -8.54 1.29 12.96
N TYR A 311 -8.69 0.48 11.90
CA TYR A 311 -9.95 0.31 11.18
C TYR A 311 -11.04 -0.32 12.05
N ASN A 312 -12.30 0.10 11.86
CA ASN A 312 -13.43 -0.33 12.66
C ASN A 312 -13.86 -1.76 12.33
N LEU A 313 -13.35 -2.73 13.09
CA LEU A 313 -13.73 -4.14 12.99
C LEU A 313 -15.19 -4.42 13.40
N GLY A 314 -15.87 -3.47 14.04
CA GLY A 314 -17.28 -3.56 14.39
C GLY A 314 -18.23 -3.23 13.23
N LEU A 315 -17.72 -2.87 12.04
CA LEU A 315 -18.55 -2.62 10.87
C LEU A 315 -19.06 -3.92 10.26
N SER A 316 -20.39 -4.01 10.13
CA SER A 316 -21.03 -5.04 9.31
C SER A 316 -21.04 -4.59 7.85
N ILE A 317 -20.08 -5.09 7.07
CA ILE A 317 -20.05 -4.86 5.61
C ILE A 317 -21.14 -5.73 4.94
N PRO A 318 -22.09 -5.14 4.21
CA PRO A 318 -23.12 -5.90 3.50
C PRO A 318 -22.51 -6.84 2.46
N ASP A 319 -23.08 -8.05 2.31
CA ASP A 319 -22.61 -8.99 1.28
C ASP A 319 -22.70 -8.40 -0.13
N SER A 320 -23.66 -7.52 -0.40
CA SER A 320 -23.78 -6.81 -1.68
C SER A 320 -22.53 -6.00 -2.03
N VAL A 321 -21.82 -5.44 -1.05
CA VAL A 321 -20.57 -4.70 -1.25
C VAL A 321 -19.44 -5.65 -1.66
N LEU A 322 -19.32 -6.79 -0.98
CA LEU A 322 -18.28 -7.78 -1.28
C LEU A 322 -18.54 -8.50 -2.61
N SER A 323 -19.81 -8.75 -2.93
CA SER A 323 -20.26 -9.29 -4.22
C SER A 323 -20.05 -8.29 -5.36
N GLU A 324 -20.24 -6.99 -5.13
CA GLU A 324 -19.86 -5.94 -6.09
C GLU A 324 -18.36 -5.91 -6.32
N GLU A 325 -17.55 -5.94 -5.25
CA GLU A 325 -16.10 -5.93 -5.35
C GLU A 325 -15.58 -7.10 -6.19
N ALA A 326 -16.10 -8.31 -5.95
CA ALA A 326 -15.77 -9.49 -6.74
C ALA A 326 -16.16 -9.35 -8.22
N ARG A 327 -17.35 -8.80 -8.50
CA ARG A 327 -17.83 -8.60 -9.88
C ARG A 327 -17.03 -7.55 -10.62
N SER A 328 -16.71 -6.44 -9.96
CA SER A 328 -15.86 -5.38 -10.51
C SER A 328 -14.48 -5.93 -10.86
N LEU A 329 -13.87 -6.72 -9.96
CA LEU A 329 -12.60 -7.38 -10.22
C LEU A 329 -12.69 -8.37 -11.40
N ALA A 330 -13.73 -9.21 -11.45
CA ALA A 330 -13.92 -10.18 -12.53
C ALA A 330 -14.08 -9.54 -13.92
N ASN A 331 -14.61 -8.31 -13.97
CA ASN A 331 -14.75 -7.52 -15.19
C ASN A 331 -13.49 -6.70 -15.54
N SER A 332 -12.45 -6.76 -14.71
CA SER A 332 -11.20 -6.03 -14.91
C SER A 332 -10.10 -6.90 -15.55
N ASN A 333 -9.08 -6.27 -16.15
CA ASN A 333 -7.95 -7.01 -16.71
C ASN A 333 -6.87 -7.26 -15.65
N THR A 334 -6.78 -8.51 -15.16
CA THR A 334 -5.79 -8.96 -14.15
C THR A 334 -4.63 -9.77 -14.76
N ASN A 335 -4.55 -9.85 -16.10
CA ASN A 335 -3.41 -10.47 -16.80
C ASN A 335 -2.14 -9.63 -16.63
N PRO A 336 -0.95 -10.15 -16.97
CA PRO A 336 0.27 -9.34 -17.02
C PRO A 336 0.06 -8.05 -17.82
N MET A 337 0.53 -6.93 -17.25
CA MET A 337 0.32 -5.56 -17.75
C MET A 337 -1.13 -5.06 -17.76
N GLY A 338 -2.06 -5.86 -17.25
CA GLY A 338 -3.40 -5.41 -16.90
C GLY A 338 -3.38 -4.51 -15.67
N THR A 339 -4.38 -3.64 -15.57
CA THR A 339 -4.46 -2.57 -14.57
C THR A 339 -5.41 -2.91 -13.43
N ALA A 340 -6.07 -4.08 -13.46
CA ALA A 340 -7.15 -4.44 -12.56
C ALA A 340 -8.13 -3.27 -12.38
N LYS A 341 -8.38 -2.82 -11.14
CA LYS A 341 -9.26 -1.68 -10.82
C LYS A 341 -8.51 -0.34 -10.73
N LEU A 342 -7.21 -0.29 -11.01
CA LEU A 342 -6.40 0.92 -10.86
C LEU A 342 -6.63 1.91 -12.01
N THR A 343 -6.69 3.19 -11.67
CA THR A 343 -6.74 4.27 -12.66
C THR A 343 -5.34 4.58 -13.19
N THR A 344 -5.13 4.47 -14.50
CA THR A 344 -3.80 4.71 -15.09
C THR A 344 -3.49 6.18 -15.29
N ASP A 345 -4.50 7.03 -15.49
CA ASP A 345 -4.36 8.49 -15.42
C ASP A 345 -4.41 8.95 -13.95
N MET A 346 -3.33 8.68 -13.21
CA MET A 346 -3.26 9.03 -11.80
C MET A 346 -3.44 10.53 -11.52
N PRO A 347 -2.92 11.51 -12.29
CA PRO A 347 -3.15 12.93 -11.99
C PRO A 347 -4.59 13.39 -12.26
N GLY A 348 -5.42 12.56 -12.90
CA GLY A 348 -6.83 12.85 -13.16
C GLY A 348 -7.62 13.22 -11.90
N THR A 349 -8.60 14.10 -12.05
CA THR A 349 -9.42 14.60 -10.93
C THR A 349 -10.49 13.60 -10.51
N GLY A 350 -10.82 13.56 -9.22
CA GLY A 350 -11.96 12.80 -8.69
C GLY A 350 -11.58 11.83 -7.58
N GLY A 351 -12.57 11.43 -6.79
CA GLY A 351 -12.42 10.36 -5.81
C GLY A 351 -12.32 9.00 -6.50
N ARG A 352 -11.46 8.12 -5.98
CA ARG A 352 -11.20 6.78 -6.52
C ARG A 352 -10.97 5.80 -5.38
N ASP A 353 -11.27 4.51 -5.62
CA ASP A 353 -11.18 3.45 -4.61
C ASP A 353 -9.74 3.26 -4.06
N GLU A 354 -8.71 3.66 -4.82
CA GLU A 354 -7.30 3.61 -4.41
C GLU A 354 -6.83 4.81 -3.55
N ILE A 355 -7.58 5.92 -3.52
CA ILE A 355 -7.15 7.16 -2.84
C ILE A 355 -7.70 7.23 -1.43
N ALA A 356 -6.90 6.70 -0.51
CA ALA A 356 -7.14 6.73 0.93
C ALA A 356 -5.85 6.36 1.68
N PRO A 357 -5.83 6.41 3.03
CA PRO A 357 -4.72 5.87 3.82
C PRO A 357 -4.34 4.46 3.35
N LEU A 358 -5.35 3.60 3.17
CA LEU A 358 -5.28 2.34 2.43
C LEU A 358 -6.41 2.28 1.39
N PRO A 359 -6.20 1.67 0.21
CA PRO A 359 -7.25 1.46 -0.77
C PRO A 359 -8.49 0.74 -0.21
N ARG A 360 -9.65 1.00 -0.79
CA ARG A 360 -10.95 0.46 -0.37
C ARG A 360 -10.96 -1.06 -0.22
N TRP A 361 -10.41 -1.79 -1.20
CA TRP A 361 -10.32 -3.26 -1.15
C TRP A 361 -9.44 -3.77 0.00
N THR A 362 -8.40 -3.02 0.37
CA THR A 362 -7.53 -3.33 1.49
C THR A 362 -8.26 -3.08 2.81
N ALA A 363 -8.98 -1.97 2.94
CA ALA A 363 -9.81 -1.68 4.12
C ALA A 363 -10.93 -2.73 4.29
N LEU A 364 -11.58 -3.13 3.19
CA LEU A 364 -12.54 -4.24 3.18
C LEU A 364 -11.91 -5.55 3.69
N TYR A 365 -10.71 -5.89 3.22
CA TYR A 365 -10.02 -7.11 3.66
C TYR A 365 -9.63 -7.06 5.15
N LEU A 366 -9.15 -5.91 5.65
CA LEU A 366 -8.83 -5.76 7.06
C LEU A 366 -10.08 -5.96 7.93
N ILE A 367 -11.22 -5.37 7.56
CA ILE A 367 -12.44 -5.48 8.37
C ILE A 367 -13.07 -6.88 8.29
N THR A 368 -13.13 -7.47 7.09
CA THR A 368 -13.94 -8.68 6.85
C THR A 368 -13.12 -9.97 6.82
N GLN A 369 -11.83 -9.88 6.49
CA GLN A 369 -10.99 -11.02 6.12
C GLN A 369 -11.58 -11.90 4.99
N ASP A 370 -12.55 -11.41 4.20
CA ASP A 370 -13.25 -12.14 3.12
C ASP A 370 -12.33 -12.41 1.92
N ASP A 371 -12.49 -13.56 1.28
CA ASP A 371 -11.63 -13.97 0.15
C ASP A 371 -11.84 -13.10 -1.09
N ARG A 372 -13.03 -12.53 -1.30
CA ARG A 372 -13.31 -11.59 -2.41
C ARG A 372 -12.51 -10.30 -2.23
N ALA A 373 -12.50 -9.76 -1.02
CA ALA A 373 -11.70 -8.58 -0.69
C ALA A 373 -10.20 -8.88 -0.75
N ARG A 374 -9.78 -10.07 -0.29
CA ARG A 374 -8.38 -10.54 -0.41
C ARG A 374 -7.94 -10.65 -1.87
N ALA A 375 -8.77 -11.25 -2.72
CA ALA A 375 -8.49 -11.41 -4.14
C ALA A 375 -8.35 -10.04 -4.84
N SER A 376 -9.25 -9.10 -4.54
CA SER A 376 -9.14 -7.74 -5.06
C SER A 376 -7.89 -7.03 -4.57
N MET A 377 -7.56 -7.16 -3.28
CA MET A 377 -6.35 -6.57 -2.71
C MET A 377 -5.08 -7.08 -3.41
N LEU A 378 -4.93 -8.40 -3.58
CA LEU A 378 -3.76 -8.96 -4.23
C LEU A 378 -3.73 -8.62 -5.73
N ALA A 379 -4.85 -8.73 -6.44
CA ALA A 379 -4.88 -8.43 -7.88
C ALA A 379 -4.55 -6.96 -8.20
N ASN A 380 -4.98 -6.01 -7.37
CA ASN A 380 -4.60 -4.61 -7.53
C ASN A 380 -3.13 -4.36 -7.15
N ALA A 381 -2.58 -5.09 -6.17
CA ALA A 381 -1.16 -5.02 -5.86
C ALA A 381 -0.30 -5.58 -7.02
N ASP A 382 -0.71 -6.68 -7.64
CA ASP A 382 -0.06 -7.26 -8.81
C ASP A 382 -0.14 -6.31 -10.02
N ALA A 383 -1.27 -5.63 -10.20
CA ALA A 383 -1.48 -4.67 -11.28
C ALA A 383 -0.64 -3.39 -11.13
N ALA A 384 -0.35 -2.96 -9.90
CA ALA A 384 0.49 -1.79 -9.64
C ALA A 384 1.90 -1.94 -10.24
N ALA A 385 2.39 -3.19 -10.32
CA ALA A 385 3.67 -3.53 -10.92
C ALA A 385 3.75 -3.27 -12.44
N SER A 386 2.61 -3.08 -13.11
CA SER A 386 2.55 -2.70 -14.53
C SER A 386 2.86 -1.22 -14.78
N ALA A 387 2.83 -0.38 -13.74
CA ALA A 387 3.18 1.03 -13.86
C ALA A 387 4.69 1.18 -14.15
N PRO A 388 5.11 2.18 -14.97
CA PRO A 388 6.51 2.39 -15.36
C PRO A 388 7.34 3.09 -14.26
N VAL A 389 7.27 2.59 -13.02
CA VAL A 389 7.92 3.15 -11.82
C VAL A 389 9.10 2.30 -11.32
N HIS A 390 9.42 1.21 -12.01
CA HIS A 390 10.44 0.26 -11.59
C HIS A 390 11.79 0.61 -12.22
N TYR A 391 12.65 1.24 -11.43
CA TYR A 391 14.01 1.59 -11.81
C TYR A 391 14.96 0.79 -10.91
N ARG A 392 15.39 -0.38 -11.39
CA ARG A 392 16.37 -1.21 -10.67
C ARG A 392 17.78 -0.81 -11.10
N ASP A 393 18.60 -0.42 -10.13
CA ASP A 393 19.99 -0.05 -10.34
C ASP A 393 20.82 -1.30 -10.64
N GLU A 394 21.50 -1.30 -11.78
CA GLU A 394 22.26 -2.44 -12.32
C GLU A 394 23.45 -2.84 -11.43
N ALA A 395 24.00 -1.89 -10.66
CA ALA A 395 25.20 -2.12 -9.85
C ALA A 395 24.86 -2.69 -8.46
N THR A 396 23.68 -2.36 -7.94
CA THR A 396 23.25 -2.78 -6.59
C THR A 396 22.17 -3.84 -6.62
N ASP A 397 21.52 -4.03 -7.76
CA ASP A 397 20.36 -4.90 -7.94
C ASP A 397 19.16 -4.49 -7.08
N GLN A 398 19.09 -3.23 -6.65
CA GLN A 398 18.06 -2.66 -5.78
C GLN A 398 17.28 -1.54 -6.50
N PRO A 399 16.13 -1.08 -5.97
CA PRO A 399 15.51 0.15 -6.44
C PRO A 399 16.49 1.32 -6.42
N ILE A 400 16.36 2.22 -7.40
CA ILE A 400 17.26 3.34 -7.59
C ILE A 400 17.35 4.22 -6.33
N SER A 401 18.58 4.60 -5.95
CA SER A 401 18.83 5.42 -4.77
C SER A 401 19.30 6.82 -5.15
N VAL A 402 18.66 7.84 -4.59
CA VAL A 402 19.13 9.22 -4.73
C VAL A 402 20.41 9.53 -3.95
N VAL A 403 20.82 8.66 -3.02
CA VAL A 403 22.13 8.81 -2.36
C VAL A 403 23.25 8.41 -3.32
N ARG A 404 23.04 7.32 -4.07
CA ARG A 404 23.97 6.86 -5.10
C ARG A 404 23.95 7.73 -6.35
N HIS A 405 22.77 8.25 -6.71
CA HIS A 405 22.58 9.14 -7.86
C HIS A 405 21.92 10.46 -7.44
N PRO A 406 22.64 11.38 -6.78
CA PRO A 406 22.06 12.62 -6.25
C PRO A 406 21.36 13.49 -7.29
N GLY A 407 21.79 13.43 -8.56
CA GLY A 407 21.23 14.18 -9.67
C GLY A 407 20.10 13.49 -10.44
N ILE A 408 19.65 12.28 -10.06
CA ILE A 408 18.67 11.54 -10.87
C ILE A 408 17.26 12.15 -10.82
N ALA A 409 16.54 12.19 -11.92
CA ALA A 409 15.18 12.68 -11.98
C ALA A 409 14.32 11.75 -12.84
N LEU A 410 13.23 11.22 -12.29
CA LEU A 410 12.37 10.25 -13.00
C LEU A 410 11.13 10.88 -13.62
N ARG A 411 10.73 12.09 -13.19
CA ARG A 411 9.53 12.77 -13.70
C ARG A 411 9.74 14.27 -13.90
N TYR A 412 10.25 14.97 -12.88
CA TYR A 412 10.45 16.42 -12.90
C TYR A 412 11.92 16.79 -12.75
N GLY A 413 12.34 17.82 -13.46
CA GLY A 413 13.72 18.32 -13.44
C GLY A 413 14.64 17.64 -14.46
N ASN A 414 15.89 18.09 -14.50
CA ASN A 414 16.92 17.51 -15.36
C ASN A 414 17.63 16.38 -14.61
N SER A 415 17.71 15.20 -15.23
CA SER A 415 18.39 14.05 -14.66
C SER A 415 19.88 14.01 -15.01
N SER A 416 20.73 13.75 -14.02
CA SER A 416 22.13 13.37 -14.18
C SER A 416 22.46 12.19 -13.25
N PRO A 417 22.73 10.98 -13.78
CA PRO A 417 22.82 10.63 -15.20
C PRO A 417 21.47 10.77 -15.94
N ALA A 418 21.53 10.90 -17.26
CA ALA A 418 20.31 10.91 -18.08
C ALA A 418 19.58 9.57 -17.95
N VAL A 419 18.27 9.62 -17.70
CA VAL A 419 17.41 8.42 -17.61
C VAL A 419 16.86 8.14 -19.01
N PRO A 420 17.21 7.00 -19.63
CA PRO A 420 16.76 6.70 -20.98
C PRO A 420 15.24 6.46 -21.04
N ASN A 421 14.58 6.97 -22.09
CA ASN A 421 13.15 6.79 -22.30
C ASN A 421 12.82 5.33 -22.66
N GLY A 422 11.96 4.69 -21.88
CA GLY A 422 11.58 3.28 -21.99
C GLY A 422 10.50 2.94 -23.02
N GLY A 423 9.96 3.93 -23.74
CA GLY A 423 8.83 3.76 -24.64
C GLY A 423 7.50 4.18 -24.00
N SER A 424 6.39 3.92 -24.70
CA SER A 424 5.06 4.33 -24.24
C SER A 424 4.47 3.36 -23.21
N SER A 425 3.71 3.93 -22.28
CA SER A 425 2.86 3.22 -21.32
C SER A 425 1.50 3.93 -21.30
N ASN A 426 0.44 3.21 -20.95
CA ASN A 426 -0.89 3.77 -20.70
C ASN A 426 -1.01 4.44 -19.31
N TRP A 427 0.05 4.36 -18.50
CA TRP A 427 0.14 4.96 -17.18
C TRP A 427 0.71 6.37 -17.24
N THR A 428 0.12 7.24 -16.44
CA THR A 428 0.69 8.53 -16.02
C THR A 428 0.87 8.47 -14.51
N PRO A 429 2.00 7.93 -13.99
CA PRO A 429 2.21 7.82 -12.56
C PRO A 429 2.25 9.19 -11.88
N ASP A 430 1.72 9.25 -10.66
CA ASP A 430 1.62 10.49 -9.88
C ASP A 430 1.74 10.22 -8.38
N ILE A 431 2.55 11.03 -7.68
CA ILE A 431 2.74 10.90 -6.23
C ILE A 431 1.45 11.27 -5.48
N ALA A 432 0.78 12.33 -5.93
CA ALA A 432 -0.35 12.95 -5.25
C ALA A 432 -1.63 12.10 -5.26
N HIS A 433 -1.68 11.05 -6.08
CA HIS A 433 -2.80 10.12 -6.19
C HIS A 433 -2.38 8.64 -6.03
N GLN A 434 -1.23 8.39 -5.41
CA GLN A 434 -0.74 7.03 -5.22
C GLN A 434 -1.43 6.34 -4.03
N GLY A 435 -1.98 5.15 -4.27
CA GLY A 435 -2.44 4.24 -3.22
C GLY A 435 -1.31 3.52 -2.48
N SER A 436 -1.63 2.92 -1.33
CA SER A 436 -0.78 1.92 -0.67
C SER A 436 -1.10 0.55 -1.24
N TYR A 437 -0.37 0.14 -2.28
CA TYR A 437 -0.69 -1.07 -3.04
C TYR A 437 -0.14 -2.34 -2.39
N ALA A 438 1.14 -2.34 -2.01
CA ALA A 438 1.87 -3.55 -1.68
C ALA A 438 2.18 -3.74 -0.19
N TYR A 439 2.00 -2.72 0.66
CA TYR A 439 2.36 -2.81 2.09
C TYR A 439 1.54 -3.86 2.83
N ILE A 440 0.19 -3.76 2.83
CA ILE A 440 -0.66 -4.76 3.49
C ILE A 440 -0.53 -6.14 2.82
N PRO A 441 -0.51 -6.28 1.48
CA PRO A 441 -0.17 -7.56 0.84
C PRO A 441 1.12 -8.19 1.37
N TYR A 442 2.20 -7.42 1.53
CA TYR A 442 3.43 -7.92 2.14
C TYR A 442 3.22 -8.34 3.60
N LEU A 443 2.56 -7.51 4.42
CA LEU A 443 2.34 -7.82 5.83
C LEU A 443 1.51 -9.08 6.06
N VAL A 444 0.66 -9.49 5.11
CA VAL A 444 -0.22 -10.66 5.29
C VAL A 444 0.31 -11.91 4.58
N THR A 445 1.10 -11.76 3.51
CA THR A 445 1.67 -12.88 2.74
C THR A 445 3.11 -13.19 3.11
N GLY A 446 3.90 -12.17 3.47
CA GLY A 446 5.34 -12.26 3.60
C GLY A 446 6.08 -12.47 2.27
N ASP A 447 5.44 -12.22 1.12
CA ASP A 447 6.02 -12.48 -0.20
C ASP A 447 6.98 -11.37 -0.66
N ALA A 448 8.16 -11.77 -1.12
CA ALA A 448 9.23 -10.87 -1.53
C ALA A 448 8.84 -9.93 -2.70
N PHE A 449 7.95 -10.38 -3.59
CA PHE A 449 7.44 -9.54 -4.67
C PHE A 449 6.81 -8.24 -4.16
N TYR A 450 5.95 -8.33 -3.13
CA TYR A 450 5.28 -7.17 -2.55
C TYR A 450 6.24 -6.29 -1.73
N LEU A 451 7.29 -6.86 -1.12
CA LEU A 451 8.36 -6.09 -0.50
C LEU A 451 9.09 -5.23 -1.55
N ASP A 452 9.52 -5.84 -2.65
CA ASP A 452 10.15 -5.11 -3.76
C ASP A 452 9.21 -4.05 -4.34
N GLU A 453 7.94 -4.38 -4.57
CA GLU A 453 6.94 -3.47 -5.14
C GLU A 453 6.77 -2.21 -4.29
N MET A 454 6.62 -2.40 -2.97
CA MET A 454 6.56 -1.29 -2.01
C MET A 454 7.81 -0.41 -2.08
N MET A 455 9.01 -1.01 -2.13
CA MET A 455 10.26 -0.26 -2.23
C MET A 455 10.42 0.47 -3.57
N PHE A 456 9.93 -0.10 -4.68
CA PHE A 456 9.94 0.57 -5.99
C PHE A 456 9.06 1.83 -6.01
N TRP A 457 7.83 1.74 -5.52
CA TRP A 457 6.95 2.92 -5.39
C TRP A 457 7.56 3.99 -4.48
N ALA A 458 8.11 3.60 -3.32
CA ALA A 458 8.77 4.54 -2.42
C ALA A 458 10.00 5.21 -3.07
N ALA A 459 10.88 4.44 -3.71
CA ALA A 459 12.05 4.97 -4.42
C ALA A 459 11.66 5.89 -5.57
N TRP A 460 10.61 5.54 -6.32
CA TRP A 460 10.09 6.38 -7.41
C TRP A 460 9.55 7.71 -6.87
N ASN A 461 8.77 7.72 -5.78
CA ASN A 461 8.29 8.96 -5.16
C ASN A 461 9.42 9.92 -4.79
N ILE A 462 10.53 9.38 -4.28
CA ILE A 462 11.70 10.18 -3.91
C ILE A 462 12.38 10.73 -5.18
N ALA A 463 12.63 9.87 -6.17
CA ALA A 463 13.42 10.21 -7.36
C ALA A 463 12.61 10.89 -8.49
N ALA A 464 11.28 10.90 -8.43
CA ALA A 464 10.42 11.59 -9.39
C ALA A 464 10.53 13.11 -9.30
N ASN A 465 10.94 13.64 -8.15
CA ASN A 465 11.08 15.06 -7.91
C ASN A 465 12.38 15.65 -8.49
N ASP A 466 12.34 16.95 -8.81
CA ASP A 466 13.50 17.70 -9.26
C ASP A 466 14.64 17.62 -8.22
N PRO A 467 15.87 17.25 -8.63
CA PRO A 467 17.01 17.10 -7.74
C PRO A 467 17.30 18.32 -6.88
N ILE A 468 17.05 19.54 -7.36
CA ILE A 468 17.30 20.76 -6.58
C ILE A 468 16.28 20.88 -5.45
N TYR A 469 14.99 20.69 -5.75
CA TYR A 469 13.92 20.85 -4.75
C TYR A 469 13.86 19.73 -3.73
N ARG A 470 14.23 18.49 -4.11
CA ARG A 470 14.37 17.39 -3.15
C ARG A 470 15.68 17.44 -2.34
N GLU A 471 16.45 18.52 -2.46
CA GLU A 471 17.79 18.69 -1.89
C GLU A 471 18.71 17.49 -2.18
N ARG A 472 18.67 17.03 -3.44
CA ARG A 472 19.45 15.92 -3.97
C ARG A 472 19.30 14.66 -3.10
N ASP A 473 20.39 14.15 -2.57
CA ASP A 473 20.49 12.94 -1.77
C ASP A 473 19.64 12.96 -0.49
N LYS A 474 19.14 14.13 -0.05
CA LYS A 474 18.17 14.19 1.05
C LYS A 474 16.82 13.58 0.72
N GLY A 475 16.41 13.62 -0.55
CA GLY A 475 15.16 13.00 -1.02
C GLY A 475 13.88 13.63 -0.45
N LEU A 476 13.84 14.96 -0.31
CA LEU A 476 12.67 15.66 0.23
C LEU A 476 11.47 15.65 -0.73
N LEU A 477 10.26 15.56 -0.17
CA LEU A 477 8.98 15.63 -0.89
C LEU A 477 8.46 17.07 -1.09
N MET A 478 9.26 18.08 -0.72
CA MET A 478 8.86 19.49 -0.67
C MET A 478 8.26 20.11 -1.95
N PRO A 479 8.63 19.73 -3.20
CA PRO A 479 7.97 20.34 -4.36
C PRO A 479 6.54 19.80 -4.60
N GLU A 480 6.12 18.76 -3.89
CA GLU A 480 4.82 18.11 -4.13
C GLU A 480 3.64 18.80 -3.47
N GLN A 481 2.46 18.45 -3.97
CA GLN A 481 1.17 18.67 -3.33
C GLN A 481 1.16 18.25 -1.88
N VAL A 482 0.34 18.89 -1.03
CA VAL A 482 0.19 18.48 0.37
C VAL A 482 -0.19 17.00 0.45
N ARG A 483 -1.10 16.53 -0.43
CA ARG A 483 -1.42 15.10 -0.54
C ARG A 483 -0.26 14.26 -1.11
N GLY A 484 0.54 14.80 -2.02
CA GLY A 484 1.74 14.13 -2.54
C GLY A 484 2.83 13.95 -1.48
N GLN A 485 3.02 14.95 -0.63
CA GLN A 485 3.86 14.85 0.56
C GLN A 485 3.31 13.79 1.52
N ALA A 486 1.99 13.74 1.74
CA ALA A 486 1.36 12.73 2.59
C ALA A 486 1.58 11.30 2.07
N TRP A 487 1.20 11.02 0.81
CA TRP A 487 1.28 9.67 0.22
C TRP A 487 2.71 9.23 -0.09
N GLY A 488 3.57 10.16 -0.50
CA GLY A 488 5.01 9.91 -0.64
C GLY A 488 5.62 9.52 0.69
N LEU A 489 5.33 10.26 1.77
CA LEU A 489 5.86 9.96 3.10
C LEU A 489 5.31 8.65 3.66
N ARG A 490 4.02 8.37 3.46
CA ARG A 490 3.42 7.06 3.79
C ARG A 490 4.22 5.94 3.13
N SER A 491 4.48 6.03 1.82
CA SER A 491 5.21 5.00 1.07
C SER A 491 6.64 4.81 1.59
N ILE A 492 7.35 5.90 1.92
CA ILE A 492 8.69 5.85 2.51
C ILE A 492 8.64 5.16 3.88
N ALA A 493 7.67 5.50 4.73
CA ALA A 493 7.52 4.90 6.06
C ALA A 493 7.12 3.42 6.00
N GLU A 494 6.23 3.05 5.08
CA GLU A 494 5.88 1.65 4.82
C GLU A 494 7.14 0.83 4.48
N ALA A 495 7.97 1.34 3.56
CA ALA A 495 9.24 0.69 3.19
C ALA A 495 10.22 0.60 4.37
N ALA A 496 10.39 1.69 5.13
CA ALA A 496 11.25 1.73 6.32
C ALA A 496 10.80 0.74 7.40
N PHE A 497 9.49 0.60 7.64
CA PHE A 497 8.95 -0.25 8.70
C PHE A 497 8.91 -1.74 8.33
N ALA A 498 8.68 -2.07 7.06
CA ALA A 498 8.53 -3.45 6.62
C ALA A 498 9.84 -4.08 6.10
N ALA A 499 10.79 -3.30 5.58
CA ALA A 499 12.05 -3.86 5.13
C ALA A 499 12.79 -4.53 6.31
N PRO A 500 13.21 -5.80 6.18
CA PRO A 500 14.01 -6.48 7.19
C PRO A 500 15.26 -5.68 7.55
N ASP A 501 15.71 -5.74 8.81
CA ASP A 501 16.86 -4.96 9.27
C ASP A 501 18.14 -5.28 8.47
N SER A 502 18.25 -6.52 7.98
CA SER A 502 19.37 -6.98 7.14
C SER A 502 19.25 -6.60 5.67
N HIS A 503 18.13 -6.03 5.24
CA HIS A 503 17.91 -5.68 3.84
C HIS A 503 18.73 -4.44 3.45
N ALA A 504 19.37 -4.47 2.28
CA ALA A 504 20.29 -3.42 1.84
C ALA A 504 19.67 -2.02 1.72
N MET A 505 18.34 -1.95 1.54
CA MET A 505 17.59 -0.70 1.40
C MET A 505 16.95 -0.20 2.70
N ASN A 506 17.00 -0.96 3.81
CA ASN A 506 16.35 -0.56 5.07
C ASN A 506 16.89 0.80 5.55
N SER A 507 18.21 0.93 5.70
CA SER A 507 18.84 2.18 6.15
C SER A 507 18.61 3.36 5.21
N TYR A 508 18.45 3.09 3.90
CA TYR A 508 18.13 4.13 2.93
C TYR A 508 16.76 4.74 3.20
N PHE A 509 15.71 3.92 3.34
CA PHE A 509 14.35 4.43 3.61
C PHE A 509 14.22 5.08 4.98
N ASP A 510 14.90 4.57 6.01
CA ASP A 510 14.99 5.22 7.33
C ASP A 510 15.59 6.62 7.25
N THR A 511 16.65 6.78 6.43
CA THR A 511 17.29 8.07 6.20
C THR A 511 16.35 9.02 5.46
N MET A 512 15.65 8.55 4.42
CA MET A 512 14.68 9.38 3.67
C MET A 512 13.51 9.82 4.56
N LEU A 513 13.01 8.93 5.41
CA LEU A 513 11.97 9.25 6.40
C LEU A 513 12.46 10.33 7.36
N SER A 514 13.64 10.15 7.94
CA SER A 514 14.24 11.08 8.90
C SER A 514 14.49 12.46 8.30
N ASN A 515 15.00 12.52 7.06
CA ASN A 515 15.23 13.77 6.34
C ASN A 515 13.93 14.55 6.11
N ASN A 516 12.87 13.87 5.65
CA ASN A 516 11.57 14.49 5.42
C ASN A 516 10.94 14.95 6.75
N MET A 517 11.05 14.16 7.82
CA MET A 517 10.54 14.56 9.15
C MET A 517 11.28 15.77 9.74
N ALA A 518 12.60 15.87 9.53
CA ALA A 518 13.38 17.05 9.92
C ALA A 518 12.94 18.30 9.14
N TRP A 519 12.68 18.15 7.83
CA TRP A 519 12.16 19.23 7.02
C TRP A 519 10.75 19.66 7.46
N PHE A 520 9.83 18.72 7.69
CA PHE A 520 8.49 19.02 8.20
C PHE A 520 8.52 19.72 9.55
N LEU A 521 9.41 19.34 10.48
CA LEU A 521 9.56 20.07 11.74
C LEU A 521 10.02 21.52 11.50
N ASN A 522 10.97 21.74 10.61
CA ASN A 522 11.48 23.08 10.33
C ASN A 522 10.46 23.97 9.60
N THR A 523 9.58 23.38 8.79
CA THR A 523 8.59 24.11 7.98
C THR A 523 7.24 24.25 8.70
N TYR A 524 6.77 23.19 9.35
CA TYR A 524 5.42 23.05 9.92
C TYR A 524 5.43 22.92 11.45
N GLY A 525 6.59 23.00 12.10
CA GLY A 525 6.69 22.88 13.55
C GLY A 525 6.16 24.09 14.34
N PRO A 526 6.14 23.99 15.68
CA PRO A 526 5.66 25.06 16.55
C PRO A 526 6.36 26.41 16.29
N GLY A 527 5.59 27.49 16.26
CA GLY A 527 6.10 28.84 16.03
C GLY A 527 6.52 29.15 14.59
N ARG A 528 6.38 28.18 13.67
CA ARG A 528 6.67 28.40 12.24
C ARG A 528 5.48 29.05 11.55
N SER A 529 5.79 29.88 10.56
CA SER A 529 4.85 30.37 9.55
C SER A 529 5.64 30.85 8.33
N GLY A 530 5.01 30.90 7.16
CA GLY A 530 5.66 31.28 5.91
C GLY A 530 4.77 30.97 4.71
N SER A 531 5.37 30.89 3.52
CA SER A 531 4.64 30.64 2.26
C SER A 531 3.98 29.26 2.19
N LEU A 532 4.41 28.30 3.01
CA LEU A 532 3.88 26.93 3.05
C LEU A 532 3.03 26.65 4.30
N PHE A 533 2.98 27.57 5.27
CA PHE A 533 2.35 27.33 6.55
C PHE A 533 1.82 28.63 7.16
N SER A 534 0.51 28.70 7.39
CA SER A 534 -0.11 29.90 7.97
C SER A 534 0.04 29.94 9.49
N PRO A 535 -0.07 31.13 10.12
CA PRO A 535 -0.19 31.25 11.57
C PRO A 535 -1.34 30.43 12.17
N MET A 536 -2.41 30.17 11.40
CA MET A 536 -3.54 29.32 11.79
C MET A 536 -3.20 27.83 11.86
N GLY A 537 -1.98 27.42 11.49
CA GLY A 537 -1.59 26.02 11.39
C GLY A 537 -2.04 25.36 10.09
N ALA A 538 -2.55 26.12 9.12
CA ALA A 538 -2.97 25.58 7.83
C ALA A 538 -1.77 25.38 6.90
N LEU A 539 -1.66 24.19 6.30
CA LEU A 539 -0.73 23.89 5.20
C LEU A 539 -1.20 24.63 3.94
N ILE A 540 -0.30 25.36 3.29
CA ILE A 540 -0.61 26.19 2.13
C ILE A 540 -0.26 25.42 0.85
N SER A 541 -1.12 25.56 -0.16
CA SER A 541 -0.91 24.92 -1.46
C SER A 541 0.30 25.49 -2.19
N GLN A 542 1.10 24.62 -2.81
CA GLN A 542 2.18 25.04 -3.71
C GLN A 542 1.67 25.61 -5.04
N TYR A 543 0.38 25.46 -5.37
CA TYR A 543 -0.22 26.10 -6.55
C TYR A 543 -0.68 27.53 -6.27
N ASN A 544 -1.23 27.76 -5.08
CA ASN A 544 -1.81 29.04 -4.68
C ASN A 544 -1.32 29.41 -3.28
N ASN A 545 -0.58 30.51 -3.17
CA ASN A 545 0.06 30.96 -1.94
C ASN A 545 -0.91 31.57 -0.90
N ASN A 546 -2.22 31.57 -1.16
CA ASN A 546 -3.25 32.13 -0.30
C ASN A 546 -4.35 31.14 0.09
N GLN A 547 -4.21 29.86 -0.25
CA GLN A 547 -5.22 28.83 0.02
C GLN A 547 -4.64 27.61 0.72
N THR A 548 -5.43 26.99 1.59
CA THR A 548 -5.18 25.66 2.14
C THR A 548 -6.10 24.64 1.47
N PRO A 549 -5.56 23.52 0.93
CA PRO A 549 -6.35 22.37 0.56
C PRO A 549 -6.65 21.56 1.83
N SER A 550 -7.74 21.87 2.52
CA SER A 550 -8.01 21.33 3.86
C SER A 550 -8.13 19.81 3.86
N TYR A 551 -8.77 19.22 2.84
CA TYR A 551 -8.87 17.76 2.71
C TYR A 551 -7.51 17.07 2.48
N GLU A 552 -6.60 17.66 1.69
CA GLU A 552 -5.24 17.14 1.52
C GLU A 552 -4.44 17.25 2.82
N SER A 553 -4.67 18.34 3.55
CA SER A 553 -4.04 18.56 4.85
C SER A 553 -4.52 17.54 5.89
N ASP A 554 -5.75 17.05 5.76
CA ASP A 554 -6.26 15.95 6.58
C ASP A 554 -5.60 14.60 6.21
N PHE A 555 -5.27 14.37 4.93
CA PHE A 555 -4.43 13.22 4.54
C PHE A 555 -3.05 13.31 5.19
N PHE A 556 -2.42 14.48 5.14
CA PHE A 556 -1.13 14.73 5.79
C PHE A 556 -1.20 14.46 7.30
N ALA A 557 -2.20 14.99 8.00
CA ALA A 557 -2.40 14.74 9.43
C ALA A 557 -2.68 13.26 9.74
N THR A 558 -3.40 12.55 8.87
CA THR A 558 -3.66 11.11 9.01
C THR A 558 -2.37 10.29 8.97
N VAL A 559 -1.44 10.64 8.06
CA VAL A 559 -0.12 10.01 7.97
C VAL A 559 0.75 10.39 9.17
N MET A 560 0.81 11.67 9.54
CA MET A 560 1.54 12.13 10.73
C MET A 560 1.09 11.43 12.01
N ALA A 561 -0.22 11.17 12.15
CA ALA A 561 -0.78 10.43 13.27
C ALA A 561 -0.26 8.98 13.34
N TRP A 562 -0.24 8.27 12.21
CA TRP A 562 0.30 6.91 12.19
C TRP A 562 1.81 6.86 12.48
N LEU A 563 2.57 7.85 11.98
CA LEU A 563 3.99 7.98 12.30
C LEU A 563 4.22 8.28 13.79
N ALA A 564 3.38 9.13 14.40
CA ALA A 564 3.41 9.42 15.83
C ALA A 564 3.06 8.19 16.69
N GLU A 565 2.06 7.40 16.28
CA GLU A 565 1.73 6.11 16.93
C GLU A 565 2.90 5.11 16.91
N ASN A 566 3.78 5.24 15.92
CA ASN A 566 4.99 4.44 15.72
C ASN A 566 6.26 5.10 16.28
N ASN A 567 6.13 6.18 17.06
CA ASN A 567 7.23 6.91 17.68
C ASN A 567 8.29 7.44 16.69
N VAL A 568 7.89 7.77 15.47
CA VAL A 568 8.79 8.44 14.52
C VAL A 568 9.13 9.82 15.05
N THR A 569 10.43 10.10 15.13
CA THR A 569 10.97 11.39 15.60
C THR A 569 10.30 12.57 14.87
N ASN A 570 9.92 13.59 15.64
CA ASN A 570 9.21 14.81 15.21
C ASN A 570 7.75 14.65 14.78
N ALA A 571 7.22 13.45 14.54
CA ALA A 571 5.88 13.26 14.00
C ALA A 571 4.79 13.83 14.92
N ALA A 572 4.84 13.52 16.21
CA ALA A 572 3.89 14.06 17.19
C ALA A 572 3.96 15.60 17.30
N THR A 573 5.17 16.18 17.22
CA THR A 573 5.36 17.63 17.28
C THR A 573 4.79 18.33 16.05
N VAL A 574 5.03 17.78 14.86
CA VAL A 574 4.47 18.29 13.60
C VAL A 574 2.95 18.15 13.59
N LEU A 575 2.41 16.99 13.98
CA LEU A 575 0.97 16.73 14.07
C LEU A 575 0.26 17.74 14.97
N ASN A 576 0.81 18.02 16.15
CA ASN A 576 0.22 18.99 17.08
C ASN A 576 0.32 20.42 16.55
N SER A 577 1.36 20.76 15.79
CA SER A 577 1.52 22.08 15.18
C SER A 577 0.49 22.34 14.08
N VAL A 578 0.32 21.39 13.15
CA VAL A 578 -0.75 21.48 12.13
C VAL A 578 -2.15 21.29 12.75
N GLY A 579 -2.23 20.65 13.93
CA GLY A 579 -3.46 20.41 14.68
C GLY A 579 -4.30 21.65 14.95
N ARG A 580 -3.71 22.86 15.01
CA ARG A 580 -4.47 24.10 15.13
C ARG A 580 -5.49 24.27 13.99
N MET A 581 -5.16 23.90 12.75
CA MET A 581 -6.14 23.89 11.65
C MET A 581 -6.76 22.51 11.47
N GLN A 582 -5.97 21.44 11.57
CA GLN A 582 -6.44 20.10 11.24
C GLN A 582 -7.43 19.55 12.27
N ILE A 583 -7.22 19.81 13.56
CA ILE A 583 -8.00 19.25 14.66
C ILE A 583 -8.93 20.30 15.28
N ASP A 584 -8.40 21.47 15.63
CA ASP A 584 -9.14 22.42 16.48
C ASP A 584 -10.36 23.04 15.77
N ARG A 585 -10.41 23.04 14.43
CA ARG A 585 -11.57 23.55 13.67
C ARG A 585 -12.89 22.82 13.97
N PHE A 586 -12.81 21.64 14.59
CA PHE A 586 -13.96 20.82 14.98
C PHE A 586 -14.41 21.04 16.44
N LEU A 587 -13.73 21.89 17.21
CA LEU A 587 -14.01 22.06 18.64
C LEU A 587 -15.19 23.00 18.94
N ALA A 588 -15.80 22.80 20.11
CA ALA A 588 -16.82 23.69 20.64
C ALA A 588 -16.27 25.10 20.97
N SER A 589 -15.03 25.16 21.47
CA SER A 589 -14.32 26.42 21.73
C SER A 589 -14.09 27.21 20.44
N THR A 590 -13.72 26.53 19.35
CA THR A 590 -13.55 27.13 18.02
C THR A 590 -14.86 27.67 17.46
N GLN A 591 -15.98 26.95 17.68
CA GLN A 591 -17.30 27.47 17.37
C GLN A 591 -17.66 28.72 18.18
N SER A 592 -17.34 28.72 19.48
CA SER A 592 -17.53 29.89 20.34
C SER A 592 -16.65 31.08 19.91
N ALA A 593 -15.50 30.81 19.29
CA ALA A 593 -14.60 31.79 18.69
C ALA A 593 -15.03 32.26 17.28
N GLY A 594 -16.19 31.80 16.78
CA GLY A 594 -16.80 32.29 15.54
C GLY A 594 -16.59 31.43 14.30
N PHE A 595 -16.10 30.19 14.42
CA PHE A 595 -15.98 29.26 13.27
C PHE A 595 -17.01 28.13 13.33
N CYS A 596 -17.90 28.04 12.34
CA CYS A 596 -18.96 27.06 12.41
C CYS A 596 -18.50 25.61 12.18
N THR A 597 -18.76 24.72 13.17
CA THR A 597 -18.41 23.29 13.07
C THR A 597 -19.10 22.57 11.92
N SER A 598 -20.34 22.93 11.53
CA SER A 598 -21.03 22.24 10.41
C SER A 598 -20.35 22.44 9.06
N HIS A 599 -19.51 23.47 8.92
CA HIS A 599 -18.74 23.78 7.71
C HIS A 599 -17.25 23.38 7.83
N ALA A 600 -16.88 22.65 8.90
CA ALA A 600 -15.48 22.43 9.23
C ALA A 600 -14.70 21.60 8.20
N ALA A 601 -15.37 20.72 7.44
CA ALA A 601 -14.75 19.88 6.43
C ALA A 601 -14.73 20.56 5.03
N GLY A 602 -14.17 21.77 4.96
CA GLY A 602 -14.04 22.51 3.70
C GLY A 602 -13.12 21.83 2.68
N TYR A 603 -13.24 22.23 1.41
CA TYR A 603 -12.43 21.72 0.30
C TYR A 603 -11.18 22.59 0.06
N TRP A 604 -11.36 23.79 -0.47
CA TRP A 604 -10.33 24.82 -0.64
C TRP A 604 -10.70 26.04 0.18
N LEU A 605 -9.85 26.40 1.15
CA LEU A 605 -10.12 27.52 2.05
C LEU A 605 -9.06 28.62 1.88
N GLN A 606 -9.53 29.85 1.75
CA GLN A 606 -8.72 31.06 1.74
C GLN A 606 -8.07 31.27 3.11
N THR A 607 -6.81 31.67 3.10
CA THR A 607 -5.98 31.89 4.31
C THR A 607 -5.49 33.32 4.43
N MET A 608 -5.68 34.15 3.40
CA MET A 608 -5.27 35.54 3.39
C MET A 608 -6.43 36.49 3.08
N SER A 609 -6.39 37.66 3.71
CA SER A 609 -7.23 38.81 3.37
C SER A 609 -6.36 40.06 3.28
N GLY A 610 -6.55 40.89 2.24
CA GLY A 610 -5.73 42.09 2.04
C GLY A 610 -4.22 41.83 1.94
N GLY A 611 -3.80 40.65 1.47
CA GLY A 611 -2.40 40.26 1.34
C GLY A 611 -1.72 39.77 2.63
N SER A 612 -2.46 39.66 3.73
CA SER A 612 -1.97 39.16 5.02
C SER A 612 -2.69 37.88 5.44
N TYR A 613 -2.01 36.98 6.15
CA TYR A 613 -2.65 35.80 6.72
C TYR A 613 -3.67 36.19 7.79
N VAL A 614 -4.85 35.58 7.75
CA VAL A 614 -5.82 35.65 8.85
C VAL A 614 -5.32 34.79 10.02
N ASN A 615 -5.63 35.20 11.25
CA ASN A 615 -5.15 34.50 12.46
C ASN A 615 -6.24 34.32 13.55
N SER A 616 -7.51 34.56 13.21
CA SER A 616 -8.64 34.32 14.09
C SER A 616 -9.70 33.43 13.43
N TRP A 617 -10.41 32.65 14.23
CA TRP A 617 -11.44 31.73 13.76
C TRP A 617 -12.64 32.44 13.11
N SER A 618 -13.10 33.55 13.70
CA SER A 618 -14.19 34.37 13.17
C SER A 618 -13.85 35.01 11.83
N GLU A 619 -12.63 35.54 11.69
CA GLU A 619 -12.18 36.10 10.41
C GLU A 619 -12.00 35.02 9.34
N PHE A 620 -11.39 33.89 9.71
CA PHE A 620 -11.21 32.76 8.80
C PHE A 620 -12.55 32.20 8.31
N PHE A 621 -13.55 32.09 9.20
CA PHE A 621 -14.90 31.68 8.82
C PHE A 621 -15.57 32.69 7.89
N ARG A 622 -15.57 33.98 8.26
CA ARG A 622 -16.17 35.04 7.43
C ARG A 622 -15.54 35.13 6.04
N LEU A 623 -14.22 34.93 5.94
CA LEU A 623 -13.48 34.93 4.67
C LEU A 623 -13.96 33.82 3.73
N ASN A 624 -14.30 32.65 4.26
CA ASN A 624 -14.61 31.47 3.47
C ASN A 624 -16.11 31.22 3.27
N TYR A 625 -16.93 31.62 4.25
CA TYR A 625 -18.35 31.27 4.31
C TYR A 625 -19.25 32.50 4.53
N GLY A 626 -18.69 33.70 4.62
CA GLY A 626 -19.45 34.94 4.80
C GLY A 626 -20.29 34.91 6.08
N SER A 627 -21.61 35.02 5.91
CA SER A 627 -22.60 34.99 6.99
C SER A 627 -23.38 33.67 7.04
N ALA A 628 -22.83 32.57 6.55
CA ALA A 628 -23.48 31.26 6.58
C ALA A 628 -23.90 30.88 8.00
N SER A 629 -25.12 30.35 8.15
CA SER A 629 -25.66 29.91 9.43
C SER A 629 -24.95 28.66 9.94
N CYS A 630 -24.88 28.52 11.27
CA CYS A 630 -24.30 27.35 11.89
C CYS A 630 -25.34 26.30 12.29
N GLY A 631 -25.25 25.11 11.71
CA GLY A 631 -26.13 23.99 12.00
C GLY A 631 -25.68 23.17 13.22
N SER A 632 -26.59 22.32 13.71
CA SER A 632 -26.29 21.31 14.73
C SER A 632 -25.69 20.02 14.15
N THR A 633 -25.81 19.82 12.83
CA THR A 633 -25.20 18.74 12.04
C THR A 633 -24.69 19.29 10.72
N ALA A 634 -23.77 18.56 10.08
CA ALA A 634 -23.45 18.78 8.67
C ALA A 634 -24.52 18.09 7.82
N LEU A 635 -25.23 18.85 6.99
CA LEU A 635 -26.42 18.37 6.26
C LEU A 635 -26.06 17.79 4.89
N ALA A 636 -26.89 16.88 4.38
CA ALA A 636 -26.79 16.41 3.00
C ALA A 636 -26.91 17.61 2.03
N GLY A 637 -26.05 17.65 1.02
CA GLY A 637 -25.91 18.79 0.11
C GLY A 637 -24.85 19.83 0.51
N ASP A 638 -24.24 19.69 1.70
CA ASP A 638 -23.02 20.42 2.05
C ASP A 638 -21.85 20.00 1.14
N PRO A 639 -20.98 20.93 0.67
CA PRO A 639 -19.80 20.61 -0.15
C PRO A 639 -18.81 19.63 0.50
N ALA A 640 -18.90 19.38 1.81
CA ALA A 640 -18.14 18.37 2.53
C ALA A 640 -18.64 16.94 2.32
N TYR A 641 -19.84 16.76 1.75
CA TYR A 641 -20.50 15.45 1.56
C TYR A 641 -20.61 14.61 2.86
N PRO A 642 -21.28 15.11 3.92
CA PRO A 642 -21.34 14.46 5.23
C PRO A 642 -22.15 13.15 5.28
N ASP A 643 -22.78 12.78 4.18
CA ASP A 643 -23.55 11.54 3.98
C ASP A 643 -22.82 10.51 3.10
N TRP A 644 -21.57 10.77 2.72
CA TRP A 644 -20.79 9.90 1.84
C TRP A 644 -19.42 9.55 2.41
N ALA A 645 -19.10 8.27 2.44
CA ALA A 645 -17.82 7.76 2.94
C ALA A 645 -16.60 8.16 2.09
N GLY A 646 -16.80 8.56 0.83
CA GLY A 646 -15.76 9.17 -0.02
C GLY A 646 -15.65 10.70 0.13
N GLY A 647 -16.50 11.32 0.96
CA GLY A 647 -16.57 12.77 1.15
C GLY A 647 -15.50 13.34 2.08
N TYR A 648 -15.26 14.65 2.01
CA TYR A 648 -14.30 15.34 2.88
C TYR A 648 -14.65 15.23 4.36
N ALA A 649 -15.94 15.11 4.69
CA ALA A 649 -16.40 14.84 6.04
C ALA A 649 -15.90 13.49 6.59
N ALA A 650 -15.88 12.44 5.75
CA ALA A 650 -15.37 11.13 6.09
C ALA A 650 -13.84 11.14 6.23
N VAL A 651 -13.15 11.84 5.33
CA VAL A 651 -11.69 12.09 5.43
C VAL A 651 -11.34 12.71 6.78
N ALA A 652 -12.00 13.81 7.15
CA ALA A 652 -11.79 14.47 8.43
C ALA A 652 -12.11 13.55 9.62
N ARG A 653 -13.15 12.71 9.52
CA ARG A 653 -13.52 11.76 10.58
C ARG A 653 -12.45 10.68 10.79
N GLY A 654 -11.91 10.13 9.71
CA GLY A 654 -10.79 9.18 9.78
C GLY A 654 -9.51 9.84 10.32
N MET A 655 -9.21 11.06 9.88
CA MET A 655 -8.06 11.85 10.37
C MET A 655 -8.16 12.13 11.87
N LEU A 656 -9.31 12.60 12.37
CA LEU A 656 -9.51 12.89 13.79
C LEU A 656 -9.38 11.62 14.66
N ALA A 657 -9.87 10.48 14.15
CA ALA A 657 -9.69 9.19 14.81
C ALA A 657 -8.21 8.78 14.88
N ALA A 658 -7.48 8.90 13.77
CA ALA A 658 -6.04 8.64 13.72
C ALA A 658 -5.27 9.58 14.67
N ALA A 659 -5.56 10.88 14.65
CA ALA A 659 -4.96 11.86 15.55
C ALA A 659 -5.27 11.56 17.02
N SER A 660 -6.48 11.06 17.33
CA SER A 660 -6.83 10.59 18.67
C SER A 660 -5.97 9.39 19.10
N ASN A 661 -5.71 8.43 18.20
CA ASN A 661 -4.84 7.29 18.47
C ASN A 661 -3.38 7.70 18.71
N ALA A 662 -2.95 8.79 18.08
CA ALA A 662 -1.64 9.40 18.27
C ALA A 662 -1.54 10.29 19.52
N ASN A 663 -2.60 10.41 20.32
CA ASN A 663 -2.70 11.33 21.46
C ASN A 663 -2.42 12.80 21.07
N ALA A 664 -2.83 13.22 19.87
CA ALA A 664 -2.75 14.62 19.48
C ALA A 664 -3.69 15.47 20.34
N ASN A 665 -3.27 16.70 20.62
CA ASN A 665 -4.03 17.66 21.41
C ASN A 665 -5.44 17.83 20.84
N ASN A 666 -6.44 17.81 21.72
CA ASN A 666 -7.87 17.98 21.43
C ASN A 666 -8.51 16.92 20.50
N ALA A 667 -7.75 15.99 19.91
CA ALA A 667 -8.24 15.10 18.86
C ALA A 667 -9.41 14.21 19.28
N ALA A 668 -9.37 13.64 20.49
CA ALA A 668 -10.47 12.82 21.01
C ALA A 668 -11.79 13.61 21.13
N SER A 669 -11.71 14.85 21.61
CA SER A 669 -12.87 15.73 21.75
C SER A 669 -13.40 16.19 20.39
N ALA A 670 -12.50 16.55 19.47
CA ALA A 670 -12.83 16.90 18.10
C ALA A 670 -13.49 15.72 17.35
N TYR A 671 -12.96 14.50 17.49
CA TYR A 671 -13.53 13.28 16.91
C TYR A 671 -14.96 13.04 17.41
N ALA A 672 -15.16 13.03 18.74
CA ALA A 672 -16.47 12.78 19.33
C ALA A 672 -17.51 13.80 18.84
N ARG A 673 -17.12 15.08 18.77
CA ARG A 673 -17.97 16.15 18.26
C ARG A 673 -18.27 15.98 16.77
N TRP A 674 -17.25 15.76 15.93
CA TRP A 674 -17.45 15.62 14.50
C TRP A 674 -18.27 14.37 14.11
N LYS A 675 -18.10 13.27 14.85
CA LYS A 675 -18.97 12.09 14.73
C LYS A 675 -20.44 12.44 14.97
N GLY A 676 -20.74 13.26 15.99
CA GLY A 676 -22.10 13.75 16.24
C GLY A 676 -22.66 14.65 15.13
N PHE A 677 -21.80 15.39 14.43
CA PHE A 677 -22.19 16.23 13.29
C PHE A 677 -22.37 15.43 11.99
N THR A 678 -21.87 14.19 11.91
CA THR A 678 -21.86 13.35 10.70
C THR A 678 -22.51 11.97 10.93
N PRO A 679 -23.74 11.90 11.46
CA PRO A 679 -24.35 10.61 11.82
C PRO A 679 -24.60 9.70 10.61
N LEU A 680 -24.82 10.28 9.43
CA LEU A 680 -25.08 9.54 8.19
C LEU A 680 -23.87 8.75 7.68
N LEU A 681 -22.65 9.05 8.13
CA LEU A 681 -21.49 8.21 7.83
C LEU A 681 -21.57 6.84 8.53
N ASP A 682 -22.29 6.72 9.65
CA ASP A 682 -22.50 5.44 10.32
C ASP A 682 -23.77 4.73 9.83
N SER A 683 -24.87 5.48 9.68
CA SER A 683 -26.20 4.90 9.43
C SER A 683 -26.67 4.97 7.97
N GLY A 684 -26.02 5.77 7.13
CA GLY A 684 -26.45 6.03 5.75
C GLY A 684 -26.01 4.92 4.78
N ALA A 685 -26.79 4.73 3.72
CA ALA A 685 -26.51 3.74 2.68
C ALA A 685 -25.19 3.99 1.92
N ARG A 686 -24.71 5.24 1.91
CA ARG A 686 -23.42 5.67 1.33
C ARG A 686 -22.33 5.88 2.40
N GLY A 687 -22.59 5.46 3.63
CA GLY A 687 -21.67 5.57 4.77
C GLY A 687 -20.61 4.46 4.80
N PHE A 688 -19.94 4.31 5.94
CA PHE A 688 -18.75 3.47 6.10
C PHE A 688 -18.98 1.97 5.86
N SER A 689 -20.22 1.48 5.95
CA SER A 689 -20.53 0.09 5.61
C SER A 689 -20.45 -0.18 4.10
N SER A 690 -20.58 0.85 3.26
CA SER A 690 -20.49 0.75 1.79
C SER A 690 -19.06 0.96 1.26
N ASP A 691 -18.29 1.80 1.97
CA ASP A 691 -16.90 2.09 1.69
C ASP A 691 -16.17 2.39 3.02
N PRO A 692 -15.33 1.48 3.51
CA PRO A 692 -14.65 1.64 4.79
C PRO A 692 -13.30 2.36 4.68
N SER A 693 -12.95 2.98 3.55
CA SER A 693 -11.61 3.56 3.31
C SER A 693 -11.13 4.51 4.42
N TYR A 694 -12.05 5.27 5.01
CA TYR A 694 -11.80 6.19 6.14
C TYR A 694 -12.47 5.77 7.45
N ALA A 695 -12.91 4.50 7.57
CA ALA A 695 -13.55 3.96 8.75
C ALA A 695 -12.56 3.66 9.89
N ILE A 696 -11.72 4.64 10.23
CA ILE A 696 -10.75 4.59 11.32
C ILE A 696 -11.45 5.05 12.60
N VAL A 697 -11.20 4.36 13.71
CA VAL A 697 -11.77 4.66 15.02
C VAL A 697 -10.69 4.80 16.09
N PRO A 698 -10.95 5.58 17.16
CA PRO A 698 -10.10 5.56 18.35
C PRO A 698 -9.90 4.14 18.89
N ARG A 699 -8.73 3.85 19.45
CA ARG A 699 -8.33 2.56 20.04
C ARG A 699 -9.00 2.29 21.38
#